data_AF-A0A251UX44-F1
#
_entry.id   AF-A0A251UX44-F1
#
_cell.length_a   1.000
_cell.length_b   1.000
_cell.length_c   1.000
_cell.angle_alpha   90.00
_cell.angle_beta   90.00
_cell.angle_gamma   90.00
#
_symmetry.space_group_name_H-M   'P 1'
#
loop_
_entity.id
_entity.type
_entity.pdbx_description
1 polymer ?
#
loop_
_entity_poly.entity_id
_entity_poly.type
_entity_poly.pdbx_seq_one_letter_code
_entity_poly.pdbx_strand_id
1 'polypeptide(L)'
;MSEGRGINACEESHDLGLSSFPEERQNIDIGQQIFCNSAVNMNSIVAVGFDMDYTLAQYKPETFESLAYYGTVEKLVRNLGYPKELLEWSFDWTYMVRGLVLDKKRGNILKMDRHKYVKIAYHGFRLLSKDEKVATYGNTFIKDAFDGPDYAHIDTFFSLAESYLFAQLVDYKDNNPGQISEVKDYSRIYADVRSAVDMCHRDGTLKEMVAKDPKKYINEDDTIIPMLKMLKSSGRTVFLVTNSLWDYTHVVMNFLIEARTINSSSSLSSNWLQYFDFVITGSAKPSFFHDKNRADLFAVETESGKLINTDNGTPLAQVGGPAAELPDQIPNKHYKVFQGGNVSHLHKLLNVGSSSQVLYVGDHIYGDILRSKKALGWRTMFIVPELEKEARILSSSSETRKKLKLLRGERDKIEDQVHHLKWSLEHEDMDNSEKEKLIAKLELLEGYRARVRAAHQEAQRSFHQQIMKAGFQNSRFAHQVERFACLYTSQVGNLGLYSPNKYYRPVENFMVHESNVLSLFSETPYCCVTKRSQARRILSRIMSEGRGINACEESHDLGLSSFPEERQNIDIGKRIFCNSAVNMNSIVAVGFDMDYTLAQYKPETFESLAYYGTVEKLVRNLGYPKELLEWSFDWTYMVRGLVLDKKRGNILKMDRHKYVKIAYHGFRLLSKDEKVTTYGNTFIKDAFDGPDYAHIDTFFSLAESYLFAQLVDYKDNNPGQISEVKDYSRIYADVRSAVDMCHRDGTLKEMVAKDPKKYINEDDTIIPMLKMLKSSGRTIFLVTNSLWDYTHVVMNFLIEARTINSSSSLSSNWLQYFDFVITGSAKPSFFHDKNHANLFAVETESGKLINTDNGTPLAQVGSPAVELPGQIPNKHCKVFQGGNVSHLHKLLNVGSSSQVLYVGDHIYGDILRSKKALGWRTMFIVPELEKEARILSSSSETRKKLKLLRSERDKIEDQAHHLRWSLEHEDMDASETKKLSAKLELLEGYRARVRAAHQEAQRSFHQQFHPVWGQLMKAGQQNSRFAHQVERFACLYTSEVGNLGLYSPNKYYRPGENFMAHESNVISL
;
A
#
# COMPACT_ATOMS: atom_id res chain seq x y z
N MET A 1 9.79 -8.24 -47.87
CA MET A 1 8.83 -7.32 -48.52
C MET A 1 7.47 -8.00 -48.51
N SER A 2 6.65 -7.64 -47.54
CA SER A 2 5.20 -7.84 -47.51
C SER A 2 4.67 -6.73 -46.61
N GLU A 3 4.00 -5.76 -47.23
CA GLU A 3 3.56 -4.53 -46.58
C GLU A 3 2.54 -4.84 -45.48
N GLY A 4 2.91 -4.55 -44.24
CA GLY A 4 1.98 -4.46 -43.13
C GLY A 4 1.17 -3.18 -43.28
N ARG A 5 -0.08 -3.30 -43.76
CA ARG A 5 -1.08 -2.23 -43.62
C ARG A 5 -1.28 -1.97 -42.13
N GLY A 6 -0.72 -0.87 -41.64
CA GLY A 6 -1.01 -0.34 -40.32
C GLY A 6 -2.49 0.01 -40.25
N ILE A 7 -3.23 -0.68 -39.39
CA ILE A 7 -4.61 -0.35 -39.08
C ILE A 7 -4.59 0.93 -38.23
N ASN A 8 -4.74 2.08 -38.90
CA ASN A 8 -5.00 3.37 -38.28
C ASN A 8 -6.45 3.40 -37.80
N ALA A 9 -6.68 3.07 -36.52
CA ALA A 9 -8.01 3.13 -35.91
C ALA A 9 -8.64 4.54 -35.93
N CYS A 10 -7.85 5.60 -36.17
CA CYS A 10 -8.35 6.97 -36.32
C CYS A 10 -8.88 7.29 -37.73
N GLU A 11 -8.51 6.54 -38.78
CA GLU A 11 -9.05 6.76 -40.14
C GLU A 11 -10.40 6.06 -40.31
N GLU A 12 -10.63 4.90 -39.69
CA GLU A 12 -11.94 4.24 -39.69
C GLU A 12 -13.02 4.96 -38.85
N SER A 13 -12.64 5.83 -37.90
CA SER A 13 -13.62 6.67 -37.19
C SER A 13 -14.24 7.74 -38.08
N HIS A 14 -13.57 8.13 -39.17
CA HIS A 14 -14.09 9.09 -40.15
C HIS A 14 -15.10 8.46 -41.12
N ASP A 15 -14.90 7.19 -41.51
CA ASP A 15 -15.78 6.50 -42.47
C ASP A 15 -17.11 5.99 -41.86
N LEU A 16 -17.24 5.96 -40.54
CA LEU A 16 -18.43 5.48 -39.83
C LEU A 16 -19.36 6.60 -39.31
N GLY A 17 -19.13 7.85 -39.70
CA GLY A 17 -19.97 8.98 -39.28
C GLY A 17 -19.95 9.27 -37.77
N LEU A 18 -18.90 8.82 -37.05
CA LEU A 18 -18.78 8.97 -35.59
C LEU A 18 -18.22 10.33 -35.13
N SER A 19 -17.81 11.21 -36.05
CA SER A 19 -17.27 12.54 -35.71
C SER A 19 -18.33 13.57 -35.29
N SER A 20 -19.61 13.20 -35.26
CA SER A 20 -20.74 14.09 -34.95
C SER A 20 -21.54 13.69 -33.70
N PHE A 21 -21.01 12.80 -32.85
CA PHE A 21 -21.66 12.51 -31.58
C PHE A 21 -21.46 13.68 -30.60
N PRO A 22 -22.52 14.40 -30.19
CA PRO A 22 -22.38 15.42 -29.16
C PRO A 22 -21.85 14.76 -27.89
N GLU A 23 -20.75 15.29 -27.34
CA GLU A 23 -20.30 14.97 -25.99
C GLU A 23 -21.37 15.46 -25.00
N GLU A 24 -22.43 14.70 -24.79
CA GLU A 24 -23.15 14.78 -23.51
C GLU A 24 -22.33 14.01 -22.48
N ARG A 25 -21.16 14.55 -22.12
CA ARG A 25 -20.70 14.35 -20.76
C ARG A 25 -21.75 15.03 -19.91
N GLN A 26 -22.44 14.29 -19.04
CA GLN A 26 -22.75 14.91 -17.77
C GLN A 26 -21.40 15.40 -17.25
N ASN A 27 -21.21 16.72 -17.24
CA ASN A 27 -19.97 17.34 -16.80
C ASN A 27 -19.95 17.22 -15.27
N ILE A 28 -19.75 16.01 -14.77
CA ILE A 28 -19.75 15.68 -13.35
C ILE A 28 -18.55 16.40 -12.75
N ASP A 29 -18.83 17.32 -11.82
CA ASP A 29 -17.78 18.03 -11.10
C ASP A 29 -16.80 17.03 -10.47
N ILE A 30 -15.52 17.35 -10.45
CA ILE A 30 -14.50 16.42 -9.98
C ILE A 30 -14.79 16.00 -8.54
N GLY A 31 -15.32 16.91 -7.71
CA GLY A 31 -15.70 16.61 -6.33
C GLY A 31 -16.81 15.55 -6.21
N GLN A 32 -17.69 15.44 -7.21
CA GLN A 32 -18.84 14.53 -7.24
C GLN A 32 -18.54 13.18 -7.92
N GLN A 33 -17.30 12.98 -8.40
CA GLN A 33 -16.94 11.72 -9.06
C GLN A 33 -16.84 10.56 -8.05
N ILE A 34 -17.11 9.35 -8.55
CA ILE A 34 -16.79 8.12 -7.81
C ILE A 34 -15.40 7.66 -8.21
N PHE A 35 -14.53 7.56 -7.21
CA PHE A 35 -13.15 7.14 -7.38
C PHE A 35 -12.99 5.65 -7.06
N CYS A 36 -12.16 4.98 -7.86
CA CYS A 36 -12.01 3.53 -7.81
C CYS A 36 -10.59 3.14 -7.40
N ASN A 37 -10.46 2.43 -6.28
CA ASN A 37 -9.19 1.84 -5.81
C ASN A 37 -9.04 0.38 -6.26
N SER A 38 -10.15 -0.34 -6.39
CA SER A 38 -10.18 -1.73 -6.84
C SER A 38 -11.35 -1.93 -7.79
N ALA A 39 -11.13 -2.68 -8.88
CA ALA A 39 -12.15 -2.85 -9.91
C ALA A 39 -13.46 -3.43 -9.34
N VAL A 40 -14.60 -2.79 -9.63
CA VAL A 40 -15.95 -3.21 -9.22
C VAL A 40 -16.85 -3.23 -10.43
N ASN A 41 -17.32 -4.43 -10.81
CA ASN A 41 -18.33 -4.59 -11.84
C ASN A 41 -19.72 -4.54 -11.18
N MET A 42 -20.46 -3.45 -11.34
CA MET A 42 -21.78 -3.34 -10.72
C MET A 42 -22.77 -4.36 -11.26
N ASN A 43 -22.59 -4.86 -12.49
CA ASN A 43 -23.44 -5.90 -13.07
C ASN A 43 -23.38 -7.24 -12.30
N SER A 44 -22.32 -7.49 -11.51
CA SER A 44 -22.24 -8.67 -10.64
C SER A 44 -22.76 -8.44 -9.22
N ILE A 45 -23.14 -7.21 -8.89
CA ILE A 45 -23.66 -6.83 -7.58
C ILE A 45 -25.17 -7.02 -7.59
N VAL A 46 -25.66 -7.87 -6.69
CA VAL A 46 -27.08 -8.21 -6.55
C VAL A 46 -27.72 -7.51 -5.35
N ALA A 47 -26.92 -7.11 -4.36
CA ALA A 47 -27.41 -6.41 -3.18
C ALA A 47 -26.53 -5.19 -2.83
N VAL A 48 -27.17 -4.07 -2.49
CA VAL A 48 -26.52 -2.83 -2.06
C VAL A 48 -27.04 -2.42 -0.69
N GLY A 49 -26.12 -2.31 0.26
CA GLY A 49 -26.42 -1.94 1.64
C GLY A 49 -25.84 -0.60 2.03
N PHE A 50 -26.53 0.11 2.92
CA PHE A 50 -26.12 1.43 3.38
C PHE A 50 -26.04 1.48 4.91
N ASP A 51 -25.10 2.28 5.44
CA ASP A 51 -25.28 2.92 6.74
C ASP A 51 -26.19 4.15 6.61
N MET A 52 -26.78 4.59 7.73
CA MET A 52 -27.59 5.79 7.81
C MET A 52 -26.73 7.00 8.17
N ASP A 53 -26.21 7.04 9.40
CA ASP A 53 -25.54 8.21 9.97
C ASP A 53 -24.24 8.50 9.21
N TYR A 54 -24.02 9.76 8.79
CA TYR A 54 -22.88 10.22 7.96
C TYR A 54 -22.70 9.53 6.58
N THR A 55 -23.60 8.60 6.21
CA THR A 55 -23.61 7.92 4.91
C THR A 55 -24.78 8.38 4.06
N LEU A 56 -26.01 8.02 4.43
CA LEU A 56 -27.24 8.57 3.82
C LEU A 56 -27.57 9.95 4.42
N ALA A 57 -27.48 10.08 5.75
CA ALA A 57 -27.71 11.31 6.48
C ALA A 57 -26.37 12.04 6.71
N GLN A 58 -26.01 12.99 5.85
CA GLN A 58 -24.80 13.79 6.07
C GLN A 58 -25.07 14.92 7.07
N TYR A 59 -24.43 14.88 8.23
CA TYR A 59 -24.58 15.92 9.24
C TYR A 59 -23.73 17.16 8.92
N LYS A 60 -24.22 18.32 9.34
CA LYS A 60 -23.55 19.62 9.29
C LYS A 60 -22.52 19.70 10.41
N PRO A 61 -21.20 19.70 10.09
CA PRO A 61 -20.17 19.71 11.13
C PRO A 61 -20.29 20.90 12.08
N GLU A 62 -20.64 22.07 11.56
CA GLU A 62 -20.72 23.32 12.33
C GLU A 62 -21.77 23.28 13.45
N THR A 63 -22.89 22.56 13.26
CA THR A 63 -23.95 22.46 14.26
C THR A 63 -23.89 21.17 15.06
N PHE A 64 -23.64 20.03 14.39
CA PHE A 64 -23.67 18.72 15.05
C PHE A 64 -22.43 18.47 15.92
N GLU A 65 -21.21 18.78 15.44
CA GLU A 65 -19.99 18.61 16.24
C GLU A 65 -19.99 19.58 17.44
N SER A 66 -20.51 20.80 17.24
CA SER A 66 -20.71 21.76 18.32
C SER A 66 -21.64 21.22 19.41
N LEU A 67 -22.77 20.60 19.01
CA LEU A 67 -23.69 19.96 19.95
C LEU A 67 -22.99 18.84 20.74
N ALA A 68 -22.23 17.98 20.06
CA ALA A 68 -21.45 16.91 20.70
C ALA A 68 -20.40 17.46 21.66
N TYR A 69 -19.67 18.51 21.26
CA TYR A 69 -18.66 19.17 22.09
C TYR A 69 -19.26 19.74 23.37
N TYR A 70 -20.27 20.61 23.27
CA TYR A 70 -20.84 21.27 24.46
C TYR A 70 -21.55 20.28 25.38
N GLY A 71 -22.23 19.27 24.83
CA GLY A 71 -22.80 18.18 25.61
C GLY A 71 -21.73 17.41 26.39
N THR A 72 -20.60 17.12 25.75
CA THR A 72 -19.48 16.41 26.41
C THR A 72 -18.88 17.25 27.54
N VAL A 73 -18.66 18.54 27.31
CA VAL A 73 -18.17 19.49 28.33
C VAL A 73 -19.11 19.52 29.53
N GLU A 74 -20.42 19.61 29.31
CA GLU A 74 -21.41 19.62 30.37
C GLU A 74 -21.34 18.36 31.25
N LYS A 75 -21.18 17.17 30.64
CA LYS A 75 -21.01 15.91 31.36
C LYS A 75 -19.68 15.82 32.11
N LEU A 76 -18.58 16.32 31.53
CA LEU A 76 -17.29 16.35 32.23
C LEU A 76 -17.39 17.17 33.53
N VAL A 77 -18.01 18.34 33.48
CA VAL A 77 -18.16 19.24 34.64
C VAL A 77 -19.14 18.65 35.65
N ARG A 78 -20.33 18.22 35.21
CA ARG A 78 -21.40 17.79 36.13
C ARG A 78 -21.20 16.38 36.69
N ASN A 79 -20.68 15.45 35.90
CA ASN A 79 -20.62 14.03 36.26
C ASN A 79 -19.21 13.56 36.65
N LEU A 80 -18.15 14.22 36.16
CA LEU A 80 -16.76 13.75 36.32
C LEU A 80 -15.87 14.74 37.08
N GLY A 81 -16.45 15.83 37.62
CA GLY A 81 -15.80 16.75 38.55
C GLY A 81 -14.72 17.63 37.91
N TYR A 82 -14.84 17.95 36.62
CA TYR A 82 -13.94 18.91 35.97
C TYR A 82 -14.32 20.37 36.33
N PRO A 83 -13.38 21.32 36.22
CA PRO A 83 -13.60 22.73 36.59
C PRO A 83 -14.76 23.38 35.80
N LYS A 84 -15.46 24.31 36.43
CA LYS A 84 -16.67 24.93 35.84
C LYS A 84 -16.35 25.87 34.67
N GLU A 85 -15.13 26.41 34.65
CA GLU A 85 -14.59 27.29 33.61
C GLU A 85 -14.61 26.64 32.23
N LEU A 86 -14.62 25.31 32.16
CA LEU A 86 -14.72 24.57 30.89
C LEU A 86 -16.04 24.89 30.15
N LEU A 87 -17.10 25.27 30.86
CA LEU A 87 -18.40 25.63 30.25
C LEU A 87 -18.31 26.92 29.39
N GLU A 88 -17.28 27.73 29.58
CA GLU A 88 -17.05 28.98 28.84
C GLU A 88 -16.16 28.77 27.61
N TRP A 89 -15.65 27.56 27.39
CA TRP A 89 -14.74 27.27 26.28
C TRP A 89 -15.43 27.32 24.93
N SER A 90 -14.74 27.90 23.95
CA SER A 90 -15.15 27.88 22.54
C SER A 90 -14.66 26.63 21.82
N PHE A 91 -15.42 26.21 20.80
CA PHE A 91 -15.06 25.11 19.91
C PHE A 91 -14.83 25.60 18.48
N ASP A 92 -13.68 25.26 17.89
CA ASP A 92 -13.39 25.45 16.47
C ASP A 92 -13.46 24.11 15.72
N TRP A 93 -14.58 23.88 15.06
CA TRP A 93 -14.84 22.66 14.28
C TRP A 93 -13.94 22.51 13.05
N THR A 94 -13.22 23.56 12.63
CA THR A 94 -12.36 23.53 11.44
C THR A 94 -10.92 23.09 11.73
N TYR A 95 -10.53 23.02 13.01
CA TYR A 95 -9.15 22.76 13.42
C TYR A 95 -8.74 21.30 13.27
N MET A 96 -9.60 20.38 13.74
CA MET A 96 -9.34 18.94 13.67
C MET A 96 -9.79 18.37 12.33
N VAL A 97 -9.04 17.39 11.84
CA VAL A 97 -9.36 16.68 10.60
C VAL A 97 -9.27 15.17 10.81
N ARG A 98 -10.04 14.40 10.02
CA ARG A 98 -9.93 12.94 10.04
C ARG A 98 -8.54 12.48 9.60
N GLY A 99 -8.11 11.36 10.16
CA GLY A 99 -6.82 10.72 9.87
C GLY A 99 -5.67 11.07 10.81
N LEU A 100 -5.90 11.91 11.82
CA LEU A 100 -4.95 12.13 12.91
C LEU A 100 -5.01 10.98 13.93
N VAL A 101 -4.00 10.90 14.80
CA VAL A 101 -3.90 9.89 15.86
C VAL A 101 -3.54 10.56 17.17
N LEU A 102 -4.31 10.30 18.21
CA LEU A 102 -4.02 10.76 19.57
C LEU A 102 -3.09 9.76 20.27
N ASP A 103 -2.01 10.25 20.88
CA ASP A 103 -1.19 9.55 21.87
C ASP A 103 -1.72 9.93 23.26
N LYS A 104 -2.55 9.05 23.81
CA LYS A 104 -3.27 9.31 25.07
C LYS A 104 -2.32 9.37 26.24
N LYS A 105 -1.22 8.60 26.19
CA LYS A 105 -0.22 8.54 27.24
C LYS A 105 0.56 9.85 27.37
N ARG A 106 0.84 10.52 26.24
CA ARG A 106 1.68 11.72 26.19
C ARG A 106 0.93 13.01 25.92
N GLY A 107 -0.40 12.96 25.74
CA GLY A 107 -1.20 14.14 25.42
C GLY A 107 -0.92 14.72 24.03
N ASN A 108 -0.48 13.88 23.07
CA ASN A 108 -0.03 14.35 21.77
C ASN A 108 -1.00 14.01 20.63
N ILE A 109 -0.97 14.82 19.57
CA ILE A 109 -1.75 14.63 18.34
C ILE A 109 -0.80 14.44 17.18
N LEU A 110 -0.91 13.34 16.45
CA LEU A 110 0.04 12.90 15.45
C LEU A 110 -0.57 12.90 14.05
N LYS A 111 0.16 13.45 13.08
CA LYS A 111 -0.09 13.26 11.65
C LYS A 111 1.00 12.38 11.05
N MET A 112 0.61 11.20 10.58
CA MET A 112 1.53 10.18 10.07
C MET A 112 1.35 9.93 8.58
N ASP A 113 2.46 9.53 7.93
CA ASP A 113 2.40 8.99 6.57
C ASP A 113 1.91 7.54 6.53
N ARG A 114 1.71 7.01 5.32
CA ARG A 114 1.30 5.61 5.07
C ARG A 114 2.20 4.54 5.71
N HIS A 115 3.44 4.87 6.03
CA HIS A 115 4.40 3.96 6.65
C HIS A 115 4.48 4.14 8.18
N LYS A 116 3.55 4.92 8.76
CA LYS A 116 3.45 5.25 10.18
C LYS A 116 4.62 6.10 10.71
N TYR A 117 5.30 6.85 9.84
CA TYR A 117 6.27 7.86 10.30
C TYR A 117 5.55 9.15 10.67
N VAL A 118 5.77 9.63 11.89
CA VAL A 118 5.24 10.90 12.40
C VAL A 118 5.86 12.06 11.62
N LYS A 119 5.03 12.82 10.90
CA LYS A 119 5.46 14.04 10.18
C LYS A 119 5.25 15.28 11.03
N ILE A 120 4.09 15.35 11.66
CA ILE A 120 3.66 16.45 12.53
C ILE A 120 3.21 15.83 13.86
N ALA A 121 3.59 16.47 14.96
CA ALA A 121 3.11 16.12 16.28
C ALA A 121 2.84 17.42 17.05
N TYR A 122 1.71 17.48 17.73
CA TYR A 122 1.37 18.53 18.68
C TYR A 122 1.28 17.93 20.07
N HIS A 123 1.61 18.72 21.10
CA HIS A 123 1.25 18.46 22.49
C HIS A 123 0.19 19.50 22.85
N GLY A 124 -1.05 19.06 23.11
CA GLY A 124 -2.21 19.97 23.04
C GLY A 124 -2.24 20.69 21.70
N PHE A 125 -2.22 22.03 21.69
CA PHE A 125 -2.09 22.85 20.47
C PHE A 125 -0.65 23.31 20.17
N ARG A 126 0.34 22.98 21.02
CA ARG A 126 1.74 23.34 20.80
C ARG A 126 2.42 22.39 19.83
N LEU A 127 2.95 22.92 18.72
CA LEU A 127 3.71 22.12 17.74
C LEU A 127 5.04 21.64 18.35
N LEU A 128 5.30 20.33 18.27
CA LEU A 128 6.58 19.75 18.67
C LEU A 128 7.67 20.00 17.61
N SER A 129 8.84 20.38 18.09
CA SER A 129 10.06 20.54 17.28
C SER A 129 10.52 19.20 16.69
N LYS A 130 11.44 19.25 15.73
CA LYS A 130 12.02 18.04 15.12
C LYS A 130 12.70 17.16 16.18
N ASP A 131 13.44 17.77 17.09
CA ASP A 131 14.24 17.03 18.07
C ASP A 131 13.36 16.43 19.16
N GLU A 132 12.33 17.14 19.64
CA GLU A 132 11.30 16.59 20.54
C GLU A 132 10.60 15.38 19.90
N LYS A 133 10.24 15.47 18.61
CA LYS A 133 9.61 14.34 17.89
C LYS A 133 10.53 13.14 17.78
N VAL A 134 11.81 13.34 17.46
CA VAL A 134 12.79 12.25 17.36
C VAL A 134 13.04 11.64 18.73
N ALA A 135 13.16 12.44 19.79
CA ALA A 135 13.31 11.93 21.15
C ALA A 135 12.08 11.11 21.60
N THR A 136 10.88 11.56 21.25
CA THR A 136 9.62 10.93 21.69
C THR A 136 9.25 9.70 20.87
N TYR A 137 9.36 9.80 19.54
CA TYR A 137 8.85 8.81 18.58
C TYR A 137 9.93 8.18 17.69
N GLY A 138 11.17 8.66 17.73
CA GLY A 138 12.29 8.12 16.94
C GLY A 138 12.76 6.73 17.39
N ASN A 139 12.50 6.38 18.66
CA ASN A 139 12.83 5.08 19.27
C ASN A 139 11.64 4.11 19.31
N THR A 140 10.58 4.31 18.53
CA THR A 140 9.45 3.37 18.53
C THR A 140 9.86 2.09 17.78
N PHE A 141 10.56 1.18 18.47
CA PHE A 141 11.06 -0.11 17.97
C PHE A 141 9.97 -0.99 17.34
N ILE A 142 8.68 -0.71 17.63
CA ILE A 142 7.53 -1.47 17.14
C ILE A 142 6.62 -0.53 16.33
N LYS A 143 6.64 -0.64 15.00
CA LYS A 143 5.75 0.14 14.10
C LYS A 143 4.26 -0.16 14.31
N ASP A 144 3.93 -1.31 14.88
CA ASP A 144 2.57 -1.67 15.28
C ASP A 144 2.16 -1.09 16.64
N ALA A 145 3.05 -0.38 17.36
CA ALA A 145 2.73 0.28 18.63
C ALA A 145 1.64 1.35 18.47
N PHE A 146 1.60 2.06 17.33
CA PHE A 146 0.58 3.08 17.05
C PHE A 146 -0.83 2.50 16.82
N ASP A 147 -0.96 1.17 16.74
CA ASP A 147 -2.26 0.48 16.70
C ASP A 147 -2.62 -0.12 18.08
N GLY A 148 -1.78 0.13 19.09
CA GLY A 148 -1.96 -0.34 20.47
C GLY A 148 -2.97 0.51 21.25
N PRO A 149 -3.35 0.05 22.45
CA PRO A 149 -4.41 0.67 23.25
C PRO A 149 -4.09 2.08 23.72
N ASP A 150 -2.83 2.52 23.69
CA ASP A 150 -2.43 3.89 24.08
C ASP A 150 -2.75 4.94 23.01
N TYR A 151 -3.13 4.52 21.80
CA TYR A 151 -3.44 5.41 20.69
C TYR A 151 -4.92 5.36 20.32
N ALA A 152 -5.49 6.51 19.99
CA ALA A 152 -6.84 6.62 19.44
C ALA A 152 -6.77 7.19 18.02
N HIS A 153 -7.46 6.56 17.08
CA HIS A 153 -7.50 6.99 15.69
C HIS A 153 -8.74 7.86 15.46
N ILE A 154 -8.55 9.05 14.87
CA ILE A 154 -9.65 9.92 14.46
C ILE A 154 -10.08 9.50 13.06
N ASP A 155 -11.05 8.59 12.96
CA ASP A 155 -11.53 8.03 11.69
C ASP A 155 -13.03 8.31 11.43
N THR A 156 -13.77 8.76 12.43
CA THR A 156 -15.15 9.27 12.32
C THR A 156 -15.20 10.78 12.54
N PHE A 157 -16.29 11.39 12.09
CA PHE A 157 -16.59 12.79 12.42
C PHE A 157 -16.86 12.98 13.91
N PHE A 158 -17.57 12.03 14.54
CA PHE A 158 -17.84 12.03 15.99
C PHE A 158 -16.58 12.18 16.87
N SER A 159 -15.41 11.76 16.39
CA SER A 159 -14.15 11.85 17.14
C SER A 159 -13.49 13.23 17.05
N LEU A 160 -13.95 14.14 16.17
CA LEU A 160 -13.31 15.46 15.97
C LEU A 160 -13.51 16.37 17.17
N ALA A 161 -14.75 16.50 17.65
CA ALA A 161 -15.08 17.27 18.85
C ALA A 161 -14.35 16.73 20.10
N GLU A 162 -14.36 15.40 20.29
CA GLU A 162 -13.62 14.72 21.37
C GLU A 162 -12.13 15.07 21.34
N SER A 163 -11.53 15.02 20.16
CA SER A 163 -10.08 15.21 20.00
C SER A 163 -9.65 16.65 20.22
N TYR A 164 -10.48 17.61 19.78
CA TYR A 164 -10.26 19.03 20.06
C TYR A 164 -10.35 19.31 21.56
N LEU A 165 -11.37 18.78 22.23
CA LEU A 165 -11.54 18.93 23.66
C LEU A 165 -10.39 18.28 24.45
N PHE A 166 -9.93 17.11 24.03
CA PHE A 166 -8.75 16.48 24.62
C PHE A 166 -7.50 17.38 24.51
N ALA A 167 -7.29 18.02 23.36
CA ALA A 167 -6.18 18.96 23.16
C ALA A 167 -6.27 20.17 24.10
N GLN A 168 -7.45 20.76 24.25
CA GLN A 168 -7.69 21.86 25.19
C GLN A 168 -7.44 21.44 26.64
N LEU A 169 -7.86 20.23 27.03
CA LEU A 169 -7.66 19.70 28.38
C LEU A 169 -6.18 19.42 28.66
N VAL A 170 -5.41 18.98 27.66
CA VAL A 170 -3.94 18.84 27.78
C VAL A 170 -3.31 20.21 28.04
N ASP A 171 -3.59 21.21 27.22
CA ASP A 171 -3.06 22.56 27.41
C ASP A 171 -3.52 23.17 28.75
N TYR A 172 -4.77 22.96 29.14
CA TYR A 172 -5.30 23.46 30.41
C TYR A 172 -4.61 22.80 31.61
N LYS A 173 -4.40 21.48 31.57
CA LYS A 173 -3.67 20.75 32.61
C LYS A 173 -2.24 21.28 32.77
N ASP A 174 -1.56 21.49 31.66
CA ASP A 174 -0.15 21.92 31.66
C ASP A 174 0.03 23.36 32.14
N ASN A 175 -0.91 24.25 31.78
CA ASN A 175 -0.85 25.66 32.15
C ASN A 175 -1.44 25.96 33.55
N ASN A 176 -2.26 25.06 34.11
CA ASN A 176 -2.94 25.25 35.39
C ASN A 176 -2.72 24.05 36.33
N PRO A 177 -1.48 23.84 36.82
CA PRO A 177 -1.19 22.73 37.72
C PRO A 177 -2.06 22.80 38.98
N GLY A 178 -2.73 21.70 39.33
CA GLY A 178 -3.60 21.56 40.49
C GLY A 178 -5.10 21.81 40.25
N GLN A 179 -5.49 22.43 39.13
CA GLN A 179 -6.92 22.61 38.78
C GLN A 179 -7.58 21.32 38.28
N ILE A 180 -6.82 20.49 37.56
CA ILE A 180 -7.19 19.10 37.29
C ILE A 180 -6.43 18.22 38.27
N SER A 181 -7.15 17.31 38.95
CA SER A 181 -6.56 16.38 39.92
C SER A 181 -5.32 15.69 39.35
N GLU A 182 -4.22 15.65 40.12
CA GLU A 182 -2.96 15.03 39.70
C GLU A 182 -3.10 13.54 39.36
N VAL A 183 -4.11 12.85 39.93
CA VAL A 183 -4.44 11.45 39.63
C VAL A 183 -4.94 11.28 38.19
N LYS A 184 -5.48 12.34 37.55
CA LYS A 184 -5.94 12.31 36.17
C LYS A 184 -4.79 12.59 35.21
N ASP A 185 -4.00 11.57 34.89
CA ASP A 185 -3.03 11.61 33.79
C ASP A 185 -3.73 11.83 32.42
N TYR A 186 -2.97 12.09 31.35
CA TYR A 186 -3.58 12.35 30.03
C TYR A 186 -4.41 11.15 29.52
N SER A 187 -3.99 9.92 29.84
CA SER A 187 -4.74 8.71 29.48
C SER A 187 -6.11 8.69 30.16
N ARG A 188 -6.17 9.05 31.44
CA ARG A 188 -7.40 9.15 32.21
C ARG A 188 -8.27 10.31 31.74
N ILE A 189 -7.68 11.45 31.38
CA ILE A 189 -8.42 12.58 30.78
C ILE A 189 -9.12 12.11 29.50
N TYR A 190 -8.41 11.44 28.59
CA TYR A 190 -9.03 10.90 27.39
C TYR A 190 -10.15 9.90 27.72
N ALA A 191 -9.94 9.00 28.69
CA ALA A 191 -10.96 8.04 29.11
C ALA A 191 -12.23 8.73 29.67
N ASP A 192 -12.06 9.82 30.42
CA ASP A 192 -13.16 10.63 30.94
C ASP A 192 -13.91 11.33 29.79
N VAL A 193 -13.19 11.94 28.83
CA VAL A 193 -13.80 12.53 27.63
C VAL A 193 -14.60 11.48 26.86
N ARG A 194 -14.01 10.32 26.58
CA ARG A 194 -14.68 9.24 25.85
C ARG A 194 -15.93 8.74 26.57
N SER A 195 -15.84 8.60 27.90
CA SER A 195 -16.98 8.24 28.72
C SER A 195 -18.09 9.29 28.68
N ALA A 196 -17.75 10.58 28.68
CA ALA A 196 -18.73 11.67 28.56
C ALA A 196 -19.40 11.68 27.17
N VAL A 197 -18.63 11.47 26.09
CA VAL A 197 -19.17 11.30 24.73
C VAL A 197 -20.13 10.11 24.67
N ASP A 198 -19.77 8.97 25.28
CA ASP A 198 -20.64 7.80 25.33
C ASP A 198 -21.91 8.02 26.17
N MET A 199 -21.85 8.86 27.21
CA MET A 199 -23.04 9.25 27.96
C MET A 199 -23.99 10.07 27.10
N CYS A 200 -23.49 11.06 26.35
CA CYS A 200 -24.30 11.85 25.41
C CYS A 200 -24.97 11.02 24.31
N HIS A 201 -24.34 9.91 23.88
CA HIS A 201 -24.93 8.99 22.92
C HIS A 201 -25.98 8.06 23.55
N ARG A 202 -25.79 7.66 24.83
CA ARG A 202 -26.66 6.72 25.54
C ARG A 202 -27.89 7.36 26.16
N ASP A 203 -27.77 8.60 26.65
CA ASP A 203 -28.88 9.32 27.28
C ASP A 203 -29.81 9.99 26.27
N GLY A 204 -29.53 9.84 24.97
CA GLY A 204 -30.37 10.36 23.89
C GLY A 204 -30.22 11.85 23.63
N THR A 205 -29.44 12.60 24.42
CA THR A 205 -29.37 14.08 24.32
C THR A 205 -29.05 14.57 22.91
N LEU A 206 -28.10 13.96 22.22
CA LEU A 206 -27.76 14.32 20.84
C LEU A 206 -28.92 14.01 19.88
N LYS A 207 -29.47 12.81 19.98
CA LYS A 207 -30.51 12.31 19.07
C LYS A 207 -31.83 13.06 19.23
N GLU A 208 -32.21 13.39 20.46
CA GLU A 208 -33.41 14.19 20.75
C GLU A 208 -33.31 15.59 20.15
N MET A 209 -32.15 16.24 20.27
CA MET A 209 -31.94 17.59 19.73
C MET A 209 -31.96 17.59 18.21
N VAL A 210 -31.39 16.56 17.57
CA VAL A 210 -31.49 16.39 16.12
C VAL A 210 -32.93 16.09 15.70
N ALA A 211 -33.62 15.18 16.39
CA ALA A 211 -34.99 14.81 16.05
C ALA A 211 -35.98 15.98 16.17
N LYS A 212 -35.73 16.92 17.08
CA LYS A 212 -36.54 18.16 17.24
C LYS A 212 -36.40 19.13 16.06
N ASP A 213 -35.21 19.23 15.45
CA ASP A 213 -34.94 20.10 14.31
C ASP A 213 -33.91 19.48 13.35
N PRO A 214 -34.30 18.46 12.57
CA PRO A 214 -33.37 17.73 11.70
C PRO A 214 -32.68 18.65 10.69
N LYS A 215 -33.39 19.66 10.18
CA LYS A 215 -32.89 20.60 9.17
C LYS A 215 -31.69 21.42 9.64
N LYS A 216 -31.61 21.72 10.93
CA LYS A 216 -30.46 22.42 11.53
C LYS A 216 -29.19 21.57 11.54
N TYR A 217 -29.30 20.24 11.61
CA TYR A 217 -28.16 19.35 11.81
C TYR A 217 -27.84 18.46 10.61
N ILE A 218 -28.78 18.20 9.71
CA ILE A 218 -28.60 17.30 8.56
C ILE A 218 -28.64 18.13 7.26
N ASN A 219 -27.73 17.82 6.34
CA ASN A 219 -27.71 18.36 4.99
C ASN A 219 -28.83 17.73 4.16
N GLU A 220 -29.52 18.55 3.39
CA GLU A 220 -30.50 18.06 2.45
C GLU A 220 -29.79 17.60 1.15
N ASP A 221 -30.18 16.45 0.60
CA ASP A 221 -29.61 15.88 -0.62
C ASP A 221 -30.74 15.35 -1.54
N ASP A 222 -30.94 16.03 -2.66
CA ASP A 222 -31.98 15.70 -3.66
C ASP A 222 -31.67 14.43 -4.46
N THR A 223 -30.45 13.91 -4.38
CA THR A 223 -29.99 12.81 -5.22
C THR A 223 -30.21 11.43 -4.60
N ILE A 224 -30.54 11.35 -3.30
CA ILE A 224 -30.79 10.08 -2.58
C ILE A 224 -31.98 9.32 -3.17
N ILE A 225 -33.13 9.96 -3.36
CA ILE A 225 -34.34 9.29 -3.86
C ILE A 225 -34.14 8.76 -5.29
N PRO A 226 -33.65 9.56 -6.26
CA PRO A 226 -33.32 9.05 -7.60
C PRO A 226 -32.35 7.85 -7.55
N MET A 227 -31.32 7.92 -6.71
CA MET A 227 -30.33 6.85 -6.56
C MET A 227 -30.97 5.55 -6.03
N LEU A 228 -31.79 5.62 -4.98
CA LEU A 228 -32.46 4.43 -4.43
C LEU A 228 -33.46 3.82 -5.42
N LYS A 229 -34.22 4.65 -6.13
CA LYS A 229 -35.13 4.20 -7.20
C LYS A 229 -34.38 3.48 -8.30
N MET A 230 -33.29 4.07 -8.80
CA MET A 230 -32.41 3.47 -9.81
C MET A 230 -31.89 2.11 -9.36
N LEU A 231 -31.43 1.97 -8.11
CA LEU A 231 -30.95 0.69 -7.61
C LEU A 231 -32.07 -0.36 -7.55
N LYS A 232 -33.27 -0.01 -7.05
CA LYS A 232 -34.39 -0.97 -7.00
C LYS A 232 -34.90 -1.35 -8.39
N SER A 233 -35.10 -0.39 -9.30
CA SER A 233 -35.59 -0.69 -10.65
C SER A 233 -34.60 -1.53 -11.46
N SER A 234 -33.31 -1.46 -11.13
CA SER A 234 -32.28 -2.33 -11.69
C SER A 234 -32.30 -3.78 -11.17
N GLY A 235 -33.29 -4.16 -10.36
CA GLY A 235 -33.47 -5.51 -9.83
C GLY A 235 -32.55 -5.88 -8.66
N ARG A 236 -31.93 -4.88 -8.00
CA ARG A 236 -31.03 -5.11 -6.87
C ARG A 236 -31.78 -5.06 -5.55
N THR A 237 -31.38 -5.91 -4.62
CA THR A 237 -31.84 -5.84 -3.22
C THR A 237 -31.17 -4.64 -2.54
N VAL A 238 -31.96 -3.74 -1.97
CA VAL A 238 -31.49 -2.54 -1.27
C VAL A 238 -31.78 -2.67 0.23
N PHE A 239 -30.78 -2.47 1.09
CA PHE A 239 -30.96 -2.62 2.53
C PHE A 239 -30.24 -1.55 3.37
N LEU A 240 -30.74 -1.32 4.58
CA LEU A 240 -30.20 -0.35 5.55
C LEU A 240 -29.71 -1.07 6.81
N VAL A 241 -28.50 -0.78 7.29
CA VAL A 241 -27.96 -1.29 8.57
C VAL A 241 -27.35 -0.15 9.37
N THR A 242 -28.00 0.23 10.46
CA THR A 242 -27.60 1.36 11.32
C THR A 242 -27.43 0.96 12.79
N ASN A 243 -26.58 1.68 13.51
CA ASN A 243 -26.47 1.57 14.97
C ASN A 243 -27.59 2.32 15.71
N SER A 244 -28.30 3.22 15.01
CA SER A 244 -29.44 3.94 15.56
C SER A 244 -30.66 3.03 15.72
N LEU A 245 -31.46 3.30 16.76
CA LEU A 245 -32.71 2.59 17.04
C LEU A 245 -33.83 3.10 16.11
N TRP A 246 -34.91 2.32 16.03
CA TRP A 246 -36.03 2.56 15.10
C TRP A 246 -36.62 3.97 15.20
N ASP A 247 -36.88 4.46 16.40
CA ASP A 247 -37.47 5.76 16.67
C ASP A 247 -36.68 6.91 16.01
N TYR A 248 -35.37 6.95 16.23
CA TYR A 248 -34.51 7.97 15.64
C TYR A 248 -34.35 7.77 14.13
N THR A 249 -34.14 6.53 13.69
CA THR A 249 -34.01 6.20 12.27
C THR A 249 -35.26 6.62 11.48
N HIS A 250 -36.44 6.41 12.04
CA HIS A 250 -37.70 6.77 11.39
C HIS A 250 -37.80 8.29 11.18
N VAL A 251 -37.41 9.11 12.16
CA VAL A 251 -37.40 10.58 12.04
C VAL A 251 -36.42 11.05 10.96
N VAL A 252 -35.17 10.56 11.00
CA VAL A 252 -34.13 10.97 10.06
C VAL A 252 -34.49 10.59 8.62
N MET A 253 -34.99 9.37 8.41
CA MET A 253 -35.36 8.91 7.07
C MET A 253 -36.59 9.66 6.50
N ASN A 254 -37.56 10.01 7.34
CA ASN A 254 -38.66 10.90 6.95
C ASN A 254 -38.15 12.28 6.51
N PHE A 255 -37.19 12.86 7.24
CA PHE A 255 -36.59 14.13 6.84
C PHE A 255 -35.88 14.05 5.48
N LEU A 256 -35.08 13.01 5.26
CA LEU A 256 -34.33 12.82 4.01
C LEU A 256 -35.22 12.54 2.79
N ILE A 257 -36.36 11.88 2.99
CA ILE A 257 -37.17 11.34 1.88
C ILE A 257 -38.54 12.01 1.72
N GLU A 258 -39.20 12.45 2.79
CA GLU A 258 -40.61 12.84 2.78
C GLU A 258 -40.88 14.34 2.97
N ALA A 259 -40.00 15.09 3.62
CA ALA A 259 -40.17 16.54 3.84
C ALA A 259 -40.33 17.37 2.53
N ARG A 260 -40.23 16.72 1.37
CA ARG A 260 -40.24 17.31 0.03
C ARG A 260 -41.27 16.69 -0.93
N THR A 261 -41.98 15.63 -0.55
CA THR A 261 -42.97 14.96 -1.43
C THR A 261 -44.42 15.34 -1.12
N ILE A 262 -44.72 15.92 0.05
CA ILE A 262 -46.08 16.33 0.43
C ILE A 262 -46.02 17.68 1.17
N ASN A 263 -46.65 18.72 0.62
CA ASN A 263 -47.00 19.91 1.39
C ASN A 263 -48.04 19.49 2.45
N SER A 264 -47.67 19.61 3.73
CA SER A 264 -48.53 19.52 4.92
C SER A 264 -49.16 18.14 5.24
N SER A 265 -48.53 17.39 6.14
CA SER A 265 -49.22 16.75 7.26
C SER A 265 -48.25 16.57 8.43
N SER A 266 -48.74 16.74 9.66
CA SER A 266 -47.94 16.78 10.91
C SER A 266 -47.55 15.40 11.46
N SER A 267 -47.62 14.34 10.66
CA SER A 267 -47.37 12.95 11.09
C SER A 267 -46.30 12.30 10.23
N LEU A 268 -45.26 11.75 10.87
CA LEU A 268 -44.24 10.91 10.23
C LEU A 268 -44.92 9.73 9.51
N SER A 269 -44.52 9.44 8.27
CA SER A 269 -45.04 8.30 7.51
C SER A 269 -43.97 7.23 7.30
N SER A 270 -44.44 6.02 6.98
CA SER A 270 -43.61 4.85 6.70
C SER A 270 -43.38 4.65 5.20
N ASN A 271 -43.69 5.65 4.34
CA ASN A 271 -43.58 5.51 2.88
C ASN A 271 -42.13 5.35 2.43
N TRP A 272 -41.18 5.97 3.14
CA TRP A 272 -39.75 5.81 2.84
C TRP A 272 -39.26 4.35 2.86
N LEU A 273 -39.94 3.45 3.58
CA LEU A 273 -39.58 2.03 3.64
C LEU A 273 -39.68 1.34 2.28
N GLN A 274 -40.48 1.85 1.34
CA GLN A 274 -40.62 1.26 0.00
C GLN A 274 -39.29 1.21 -0.78
N TYR A 275 -38.34 2.09 -0.43
CA TYR A 275 -37.02 2.17 -1.06
C TYR A 275 -36.02 1.14 -0.53
N PHE A 276 -36.41 0.35 0.48
CA PHE A 276 -35.58 -0.70 1.08
C PHE A 276 -36.35 -2.02 1.11
N ASP A 277 -35.66 -3.13 0.85
CA ASP A 277 -36.22 -4.47 1.02
C ASP A 277 -36.09 -4.91 2.49
N PHE A 278 -35.01 -4.51 3.16
CA PHE A 278 -34.79 -4.76 4.59
C PHE A 278 -34.16 -3.57 5.30
N VAL A 279 -34.60 -3.29 6.52
CA VAL A 279 -34.01 -2.29 7.42
C VAL A 279 -33.63 -2.95 8.73
N ILE A 280 -32.37 -2.84 9.16
CA ILE A 280 -31.86 -3.35 10.43
C ILE A 280 -31.37 -2.17 11.28
N THR A 281 -32.04 -1.93 12.39
CA THR A 281 -31.73 -0.90 13.38
C THR A 281 -30.98 -1.50 14.57
N GLY A 282 -30.31 -0.68 15.38
CA GLY A 282 -29.63 -1.12 16.60
C GLY A 282 -28.60 -2.25 16.39
N SER A 283 -27.94 -2.27 15.23
CA SER A 283 -27.09 -3.39 14.79
C SER A 283 -25.79 -3.57 15.60
N ALA A 284 -25.34 -2.55 16.32
CA ALA A 284 -24.12 -2.56 17.12
C ALA A 284 -22.84 -2.88 16.31
N LYS A 285 -22.70 -2.32 15.11
CA LYS A 285 -21.46 -2.31 14.31
C LYS A 285 -20.30 -1.73 15.12
N PRO A 286 -19.05 -2.25 14.99
CA PRO A 286 -18.63 -3.32 14.07
C PRO A 286 -19.06 -4.74 14.47
N SER A 287 -19.51 -4.97 15.71
CA SER A 287 -19.82 -6.31 16.25
C SER A 287 -20.83 -7.07 15.40
N PHE A 288 -21.76 -6.37 14.74
CA PHE A 288 -22.68 -6.92 13.75
C PHE A 288 -22.00 -7.82 12.69
N PHE A 289 -20.83 -7.39 12.20
CA PHE A 289 -20.08 -8.08 11.14
C PHE A 289 -19.15 -9.19 11.64
N HIS A 290 -19.19 -9.52 12.93
CA HIS A 290 -18.41 -10.63 13.48
C HIS A 290 -19.19 -11.94 13.42
N ASP A 291 -18.62 -12.97 12.77
CA ASP A 291 -19.24 -14.30 12.66
C ASP A 291 -19.50 -14.99 14.01
N LYS A 292 -18.83 -14.54 15.08
CA LYS A 292 -19.02 -15.04 16.45
C LYS A 292 -20.09 -14.29 17.24
N ASN A 293 -20.68 -13.24 16.67
CA ASN A 293 -21.72 -12.47 17.33
C ASN A 293 -23.00 -13.31 17.41
N ARG A 294 -23.52 -13.50 18.62
CA ARG A 294 -24.74 -14.26 18.91
C ARG A 294 -25.94 -13.36 19.22
N ALA A 295 -25.88 -12.08 18.81
CA ALA A 295 -27.01 -11.17 18.99
C ALA A 295 -28.24 -11.68 18.25
N ASP A 296 -29.36 -11.70 18.96
CA ASP A 296 -30.68 -12.07 18.43
C ASP A 296 -31.20 -11.00 17.46
N LEU A 297 -32.03 -11.44 16.51
CA LEU A 297 -32.73 -10.57 15.58
C LEU A 297 -34.20 -10.46 16.00
N PHE A 298 -34.70 -9.23 16.12
CA PHE A 298 -36.09 -8.95 16.46
C PHE A 298 -36.79 -8.29 15.29
N ALA A 299 -38.03 -8.64 15.00
CA ALA A 299 -38.87 -7.91 14.05
C ALA A 299 -39.43 -6.66 14.74
N VAL A 300 -39.54 -5.56 14.01
CA VAL A 300 -40.03 -4.28 14.54
C VAL A 300 -41.43 -4.01 14.00
N GLU A 301 -42.39 -3.82 14.89
CA GLU A 301 -43.71 -3.30 14.54
C GLU A 301 -43.60 -1.80 14.22
N THR A 302 -43.72 -1.42 12.95
CA THR A 302 -43.34 -0.07 12.48
C THR A 302 -44.17 1.07 13.07
N GLU A 303 -45.43 0.80 13.43
CA GLU A 303 -46.35 1.81 13.99
C GLU A 303 -46.08 2.09 15.47
N SER A 304 -45.77 1.04 16.25
CA SER A 304 -45.59 1.14 17.71
C SER A 304 -44.13 1.17 18.15
N GLY A 305 -43.21 0.70 17.29
CA GLY A 305 -41.81 0.44 17.61
C GLY A 305 -41.56 -0.80 18.47
N LYS A 306 -42.58 -1.62 18.77
CA LYS A 306 -42.42 -2.83 19.60
C LYS A 306 -41.60 -3.90 18.91
N LEU A 307 -40.85 -4.65 19.71
CA LEU A 307 -40.00 -5.76 19.25
C LEU A 307 -40.74 -7.09 19.38
N ILE A 308 -40.68 -7.87 18.31
CA ILE A 308 -41.24 -9.23 18.23
C ILE A 308 -40.07 -10.20 18.09
N ASN A 309 -40.03 -11.23 18.95
CA ASN A 309 -39.02 -12.29 18.85
C ASN A 309 -39.10 -12.99 17.50
N THR A 310 -37.96 -13.35 16.93
CA THR A 310 -37.91 -14.10 15.68
C THR A 310 -37.05 -15.35 15.80
N ASP A 311 -37.39 -16.38 15.03
CA ASP A 311 -36.47 -17.45 14.69
C ASP A 311 -35.82 -17.11 13.35
N ASN A 312 -34.57 -16.62 13.41
CA ASN A 312 -33.77 -16.26 12.22
C ASN A 312 -34.49 -15.29 11.24
N GLY A 313 -35.31 -14.36 11.75
CA GLY A 313 -36.06 -13.39 10.94
C GLY A 313 -37.53 -13.73 10.70
N THR A 314 -38.00 -14.90 11.13
CA THR A 314 -39.42 -15.28 11.12
C THR A 314 -40.06 -14.99 12.49
N PRO A 315 -41.09 -14.12 12.59
CA PRO A 315 -41.72 -13.80 13.87
C PRO A 315 -42.27 -15.04 14.60
N LEU A 316 -42.00 -15.14 15.90
CA LEU A 316 -42.50 -16.21 16.77
C LEU A 316 -43.81 -15.78 17.43
N ALA A 317 -44.81 -16.68 17.45
CA ALA A 317 -46.05 -16.46 18.17
C ALA A 317 -45.84 -16.49 19.70
N GLN A 318 -46.48 -15.58 20.43
CA GLN A 318 -46.48 -15.61 21.89
C GLN A 318 -47.30 -16.80 22.41
N VAL A 319 -46.73 -17.55 23.36
CA VAL A 319 -47.42 -18.65 24.04
C VAL A 319 -48.59 -18.09 24.86
N GLY A 320 -49.82 -18.43 24.48
CA GLY A 320 -51.06 -18.04 25.19
C GLY A 320 -51.69 -16.71 24.75
N GLY A 321 -51.13 -16.00 23.77
CA GLY A 321 -51.79 -14.86 23.13
C GLY A 321 -52.79 -15.30 22.05
N PRO A 322 -53.73 -14.44 21.61
CA PRO A 322 -54.43 -14.68 20.35
C PRO A 322 -53.38 -14.92 19.27
N ALA A 323 -53.62 -15.87 18.36
CA ALA A 323 -52.70 -16.17 17.27
C ALA A 323 -52.29 -14.84 16.64
N ALA A 324 -51.03 -14.42 16.84
CA ALA A 324 -50.53 -13.22 16.24
C ALA A 324 -50.79 -13.38 14.74
N GLU A 325 -51.58 -12.49 14.15
CA GLU A 325 -51.64 -12.39 12.70
C GLU A 325 -50.19 -12.26 12.25
N LEU A 326 -49.67 -13.34 11.65
CA LEU A 326 -48.32 -13.36 11.10
C LEU A 326 -48.21 -12.12 10.21
N PRO A 327 -47.15 -11.30 10.31
CA PRO A 327 -46.94 -10.15 9.42
C PRO A 327 -46.93 -10.54 7.93
N ASP A 328 -46.86 -11.84 7.63
CA ASP A 328 -47.04 -12.43 6.31
C ASP A 328 -48.50 -12.33 5.76
N GLN A 329 -49.47 -11.78 6.52
CA GLN A 329 -50.87 -11.60 6.08
C GLN A 329 -51.32 -10.14 5.92
N ILE A 330 -50.42 -9.17 5.74
CA ILE A 330 -50.79 -7.91 5.06
C ILE A 330 -50.33 -8.02 3.60
N PRO A 331 -51.22 -8.40 2.66
CA PRO A 331 -50.88 -8.41 1.25
C PRO A 331 -50.53 -6.98 0.83
N ASN A 332 -49.33 -6.79 0.26
CA ASN A 332 -48.77 -5.56 -0.37
C ASN A 332 -47.62 -4.81 0.32
N LYS A 333 -47.03 -5.26 1.44
CA LYS A 333 -45.79 -4.64 1.96
C LYS A 333 -44.53 -5.39 1.50
N HIS A 334 -43.76 -4.78 0.60
CA HIS A 334 -42.52 -5.33 0.02
C HIS A 334 -41.24 -5.14 0.89
N TYR A 335 -41.37 -4.75 2.16
CA TYR A 335 -40.23 -4.43 3.04
C TYR A 335 -40.34 -5.10 4.41
N LYS A 336 -39.20 -5.41 5.05
CA LYS A 336 -39.16 -5.91 6.45
C LYS A 336 -38.23 -5.07 7.33
N VAL A 337 -38.63 -4.85 8.58
CA VAL A 337 -37.87 -4.05 9.56
C VAL A 337 -37.48 -4.92 10.75
N PHE A 338 -36.20 -4.85 11.12
CA PHE A 338 -35.60 -5.60 12.21
C PHE A 338 -34.77 -4.71 13.13
N GLN A 339 -34.47 -5.23 14.32
CA GLN A 339 -33.52 -4.66 15.27
C GLN A 339 -32.52 -5.70 15.75
N GLY A 340 -31.25 -5.31 15.88
CA GLY A 340 -30.16 -6.15 16.37
C GLY A 340 -29.58 -7.08 15.30
N GLY A 341 -29.39 -8.34 15.66
CA GLY A 341 -28.90 -9.39 14.78
C GLY A 341 -27.39 -9.37 14.48
N ASN A 342 -27.01 -10.16 13.47
CA ASN A 342 -25.65 -10.33 13.01
C ASN A 342 -25.62 -10.56 11.49
N VAL A 343 -24.43 -10.57 10.92
CA VAL A 343 -24.25 -10.73 9.47
C VAL A 343 -24.71 -12.08 8.91
N SER A 344 -24.70 -13.15 9.71
CA SER A 344 -25.22 -14.45 9.28
C SER A 344 -26.73 -14.40 9.05
N HIS A 345 -27.48 -13.67 9.88
CA HIS A 345 -28.90 -13.41 9.62
C HIS A 345 -29.08 -12.63 8.31
N LEU A 346 -28.27 -11.59 8.10
CA LEU A 346 -28.34 -10.78 6.88
C LEU A 346 -28.01 -11.58 5.62
N HIS A 347 -27.01 -12.46 5.63
CA HIS A 347 -26.69 -13.32 4.48
C HIS A 347 -27.83 -14.27 4.13
N LYS A 348 -28.52 -14.83 5.14
CA LYS A 348 -29.72 -15.65 4.93
C LYS A 348 -30.85 -14.83 4.29
N LEU A 349 -31.07 -13.59 4.76
CA LEU A 349 -32.07 -12.69 4.20
C LEU A 349 -31.77 -12.28 2.76
N LEU A 350 -30.50 -12.02 2.44
CA LEU A 350 -30.08 -11.57 1.09
C LEU A 350 -30.06 -12.70 0.05
N ASN A 351 -30.02 -13.98 0.48
CA ASN A 351 -29.97 -15.16 -0.39
C ASN A 351 -28.88 -15.06 -1.50
N VAL A 352 -27.69 -14.56 -1.15
CA VAL A 352 -26.60 -14.33 -2.11
C VAL A 352 -25.71 -15.56 -2.24
N GLY A 353 -25.38 -15.94 -3.49
CA GLY A 353 -24.49 -17.07 -3.78
C GLY A 353 -23.01 -16.79 -3.46
N SER A 354 -22.61 -15.51 -3.43
CA SER A 354 -21.27 -15.08 -3.05
C SER A 354 -21.27 -13.74 -2.36
N SER A 355 -20.46 -13.61 -1.30
CA SER A 355 -20.24 -12.36 -0.59
C SER A 355 -19.66 -11.24 -1.48
N SER A 356 -19.03 -11.57 -2.60
CA SER A 356 -18.53 -10.57 -3.55
C SER A 356 -19.62 -9.84 -4.35
N GLN A 357 -20.86 -10.34 -4.29
CA GLN A 357 -22.04 -9.77 -4.94
C GLN A 357 -22.75 -8.71 -4.09
N VAL A 358 -22.23 -8.42 -2.89
CA VAL A 358 -22.76 -7.39 -1.99
C VAL A 358 -21.84 -6.17 -2.04
N LEU A 359 -22.43 -4.99 -2.24
CA LEU A 359 -21.77 -3.69 -2.04
C LEU A 359 -22.30 -3.04 -0.76
N TYR A 360 -21.44 -2.78 0.21
CA TYR A 360 -21.80 -2.02 1.41
C TYR A 360 -21.16 -0.63 1.42
N VAL A 361 -21.98 0.38 1.70
CA VAL A 361 -21.59 1.79 1.72
C VAL A 361 -21.61 2.30 3.17
N GLY A 362 -20.52 2.92 3.61
CA GLY A 362 -20.39 3.46 4.97
C GLY A 362 -19.36 4.59 5.07
N ASP A 363 -19.32 5.27 6.21
CA ASP A 363 -18.43 6.40 6.50
C ASP A 363 -17.37 6.09 7.58
N HIS A 364 -17.48 4.93 8.26
CA HIS A 364 -16.50 4.51 9.26
C HIS A 364 -15.60 3.36 8.76
N ILE A 365 -14.30 3.63 8.61
CA ILE A 365 -13.34 2.66 8.05
C ILE A 365 -13.30 1.35 8.85
N TYR A 366 -13.31 1.41 10.18
CA TYR A 366 -13.16 0.21 11.01
C TYR A 366 -14.49 -0.47 11.34
N GLY A 367 -15.57 0.31 11.46
CA GLY A 367 -16.94 -0.18 11.66
C GLY A 367 -17.50 -0.88 10.45
N ASP A 368 -17.53 -0.16 9.33
CA ASP A 368 -18.28 -0.55 8.14
C ASP A 368 -17.39 -1.22 7.11
N ILE A 369 -16.21 -0.66 6.83
CA ILE A 369 -15.43 -1.01 5.62
C ILE A 369 -14.46 -2.17 5.86
N LEU A 370 -13.62 -2.07 6.90
CA LEU A 370 -12.53 -3.00 7.14
C LEU A 370 -13.06 -4.39 7.48
N ARG A 371 -14.10 -4.46 8.33
CA ARG A 371 -14.68 -5.72 8.78
C ARG A 371 -15.48 -6.38 7.66
N SER A 372 -16.37 -5.66 6.98
CA SER A 372 -17.11 -6.21 5.83
C SER A 372 -16.18 -6.71 4.72
N LYS A 373 -15.08 -6.00 4.42
CA LYS A 373 -14.12 -6.43 3.39
C LYS A 373 -13.21 -7.58 3.83
N LYS A 374 -12.66 -7.55 5.05
CA LYS A 374 -11.66 -8.52 5.51
C LYS A 374 -12.29 -9.83 5.99
N ALA A 375 -13.39 -9.76 6.73
CA ALA A 375 -14.06 -10.93 7.27
C ALA A 375 -14.99 -11.57 6.24
N LEU A 376 -15.75 -10.76 5.50
CA LEU A 376 -16.83 -11.28 4.64
C LEU A 376 -16.47 -11.26 3.15
N GLY A 377 -15.49 -10.46 2.73
CA GLY A 377 -15.12 -10.35 1.30
C GLY A 377 -16.07 -9.47 0.47
N TRP A 378 -16.96 -8.71 1.12
CA TRP A 378 -17.87 -7.75 0.48
C TRP A 378 -17.11 -6.69 -0.34
N ARG A 379 -17.78 -6.15 -1.36
CA ARG A 379 -17.34 -4.90 -2.00
C ARG A 379 -17.75 -3.74 -1.10
N THR A 380 -16.91 -2.71 -1.04
CA THR A 380 -17.10 -1.60 -0.11
C THR A 380 -16.96 -0.26 -0.80
N MET A 381 -17.83 0.67 -0.44
CA MET A 381 -17.76 2.07 -0.85
C MET A 381 -17.67 2.96 0.37
N PHE A 382 -16.74 3.92 0.36
CA PHE A 382 -16.45 4.78 1.51
C PHE A 382 -16.85 6.23 1.24
N ILE A 383 -17.60 6.83 2.16
CA ILE A 383 -18.05 8.22 2.07
C ILE A 383 -17.04 9.14 2.75
N VAL A 384 -16.52 10.11 1.99
CA VAL A 384 -15.52 11.09 2.43
C VAL A 384 -15.98 12.50 2.04
N PRO A 385 -16.88 13.13 2.83
CA PRO A 385 -17.44 14.45 2.51
C PRO A 385 -16.38 15.52 2.26
N GLU A 386 -15.21 15.41 2.87
CA GLU A 386 -14.12 16.38 2.72
C GLU A 386 -13.45 16.36 1.33
N LEU A 387 -13.73 15.35 0.49
CA LEU A 387 -13.15 15.22 -0.85
C LEU A 387 -13.46 16.39 -1.76
N GLU A 388 -14.65 16.99 -1.67
CA GLU A 388 -15.00 18.15 -2.52
C GLU A 388 -14.12 19.35 -2.17
N LYS A 389 -13.94 19.62 -0.86
CA LYS A 389 -13.03 20.67 -0.39
C LYS A 389 -11.60 20.37 -0.81
N GLU A 390 -11.15 19.13 -0.66
CA GLU A 390 -9.80 18.72 -1.07
C GLU A 390 -9.59 18.86 -2.58
N ALA A 391 -10.55 18.44 -3.41
CA ALA A 391 -10.51 18.60 -4.87
C ALA A 391 -10.45 20.08 -5.29
N ARG A 392 -11.24 20.96 -4.66
CA ARG A 392 -11.19 22.42 -4.92
C ARG A 392 -9.84 23.02 -4.52
N ILE A 393 -9.29 22.63 -3.38
CA ILE A 393 -7.94 23.06 -2.93
C ILE A 393 -6.88 22.57 -3.93
N LEU A 394 -6.98 21.32 -4.39
CA LEU A 394 -6.06 20.75 -5.36
C LEU A 394 -6.08 21.49 -6.69
N SER A 395 -7.25 21.81 -7.21
CA SER A 395 -7.41 22.58 -8.46
C SER A 395 -6.86 24.00 -8.31
N SER A 396 -7.19 24.71 -7.22
CA SER A 396 -6.72 26.08 -6.97
C SER A 396 -5.22 26.17 -6.64
N SER A 397 -4.64 25.11 -6.05
CA SER A 397 -3.23 25.07 -5.63
C SER A 397 -2.29 24.43 -6.65
N SER A 398 -2.75 24.17 -7.88
CA SER A 398 -1.99 23.46 -8.92
C SER A 398 -0.63 24.12 -9.20
N GLU A 399 -0.60 25.45 -9.30
CA GLU A 399 0.64 26.19 -9.58
C GLU A 399 1.63 26.15 -8.39
N THR A 400 1.13 26.32 -7.17
CA THR A 400 1.94 26.17 -5.94
C THR A 400 2.52 24.76 -5.85
N ARG A 401 1.77 23.72 -6.25
CA ARG A 401 2.25 22.33 -6.27
C ARG A 401 3.33 22.11 -7.32
N LYS A 402 3.19 22.66 -8.53
CA LYS A 402 4.25 22.65 -9.56
C LYS A 402 5.51 23.34 -9.04
N LYS A 403 5.38 24.49 -8.40
CA LYS A 403 6.50 25.22 -7.76
C LYS A 403 7.17 24.36 -6.67
N LEU A 404 6.41 23.71 -5.79
CA LEU A 404 6.94 22.80 -4.77
C LEU A 404 7.68 21.61 -5.38
N LYS A 405 7.14 21.00 -6.44
CA LYS A 405 7.79 19.88 -7.14
C LYS A 405 9.12 20.31 -7.77
N LEU A 406 9.16 21.50 -8.39
CA LEU A 406 10.38 22.06 -8.96
C LEU A 406 11.43 22.36 -7.88
N LEU A 407 11.06 23.11 -6.84
CA LEU A 407 11.95 23.44 -5.71
C LEU A 407 12.49 22.19 -5.03
N ARG A 408 11.67 21.13 -4.94
CA ARG A 408 12.10 19.85 -4.40
C ARG A 408 13.13 19.17 -5.28
N GLY A 409 12.89 19.11 -6.60
CA GLY A 409 13.85 18.54 -7.55
C GLY A 409 15.18 19.29 -7.53
N GLU A 410 15.13 20.63 -7.50
CA GLU A 410 16.31 21.48 -7.35
C GLU A 410 17.03 21.24 -6.02
N ARG A 411 16.31 21.17 -4.89
CA ARG A 411 16.91 20.84 -3.59
C ARG A 411 17.64 19.51 -3.62
N ASP A 412 16.99 18.47 -4.15
CA ASP A 412 17.55 17.13 -4.18
C ASP A 412 18.83 17.10 -5.07
N LYS A 413 18.84 17.81 -6.21
CA LYS A 413 20.04 18.00 -7.05
C LYS A 413 21.18 18.71 -6.33
N ILE A 414 20.90 19.84 -5.68
CA ILE A 414 21.92 20.64 -4.99
C ILE A 414 22.50 19.84 -3.82
N GLU A 415 21.66 19.11 -3.07
CA GLU A 415 22.14 18.27 -1.97
C GLU A 415 23.07 17.15 -2.47
N ASP A 416 22.73 16.49 -3.58
CA ASP A 416 23.59 15.48 -4.19
C ASP A 416 24.93 16.08 -4.64
N GLN A 417 24.92 17.25 -5.30
CA GLN A 417 26.14 17.94 -5.75
C GLN A 417 27.01 18.38 -4.58
N VAL A 418 26.41 18.99 -3.54
CA VAL A 418 27.13 19.41 -2.33
C VAL A 418 27.79 18.21 -1.66
N HIS A 419 27.08 17.08 -1.57
CA HIS A 419 27.65 15.89 -0.95
C HIS A 419 28.76 15.26 -1.78
N HIS A 420 28.63 15.26 -3.11
CA HIS A 420 29.70 14.78 -4.00
C HIS A 420 30.94 15.68 -3.89
N LEU A 421 30.78 17.00 -3.91
CA LEU A 421 31.90 17.93 -3.79
C LEU A 421 32.63 17.77 -2.45
N LYS A 422 31.89 17.65 -1.34
CA LYS A 422 32.48 17.37 -0.02
C LYS A 422 33.27 16.07 -0.03
N TRP A 423 32.73 15.03 -0.64
CA TRP A 423 33.41 13.75 -0.77
C TRP A 423 34.71 13.86 -1.55
N SER A 424 34.67 14.46 -2.75
CA SER A 424 35.85 14.66 -3.59
C SER A 424 36.92 15.50 -2.87
N LEU A 425 36.52 16.56 -2.17
CA LEU A 425 37.44 17.39 -1.37
C LEU A 425 38.13 16.65 -0.21
N GLU A 426 37.47 15.64 0.36
CA GLU A 426 37.99 14.88 1.49
C GLU A 426 38.81 13.64 1.08
N HIS A 427 38.51 13.03 -0.07
CA HIS A 427 39.00 11.69 -0.41
C HIS A 427 39.67 11.54 -1.78
N GLU A 428 39.55 12.52 -2.69
CA GLU A 428 40.25 12.49 -3.98
C GLU A 428 41.58 13.25 -3.88
N ASP A 429 42.65 12.66 -4.43
CA ASP A 429 43.94 13.33 -4.55
C ASP A 429 43.86 14.39 -5.65
N MET A 430 43.92 15.67 -5.27
CA MET A 430 43.80 16.82 -6.17
C MET A 430 44.82 17.90 -5.81
N ASP A 431 45.17 18.76 -6.77
CA ASP A 431 46.06 19.89 -6.52
C ASP A 431 45.37 21.01 -5.71
N ASN A 432 46.16 21.91 -5.09
CA ASN A 432 45.63 22.98 -4.24
C ASN A 432 44.75 23.98 -5.01
N SER A 433 44.97 24.20 -6.31
CA SER A 433 44.20 25.14 -7.12
C SER A 433 42.83 24.55 -7.50
N GLU A 434 42.78 23.25 -7.80
CA GLU A 434 41.55 22.50 -8.01
C GLU A 434 40.72 22.43 -6.73
N LYS A 435 41.39 22.21 -5.58
CA LYS A 435 40.76 22.20 -4.27
C LYS A 435 40.12 23.54 -3.93
N GLU A 436 40.81 24.66 -4.15
CA GLU A 436 40.26 26.01 -3.94
C GLU A 436 39.03 26.30 -4.83
N LYS A 437 39.07 25.89 -6.12
CA LYS A 437 37.92 26.02 -7.04
C LYS A 437 36.71 25.23 -6.56
N LEU A 438 36.92 24.00 -6.06
CA LEU A 438 35.85 23.16 -5.55
C LEU A 438 35.28 23.68 -4.22
N ILE A 439 36.10 24.27 -3.35
CA ILE A 439 35.65 24.93 -2.11
C ILE A 439 34.78 26.15 -2.44
N ALA A 440 35.20 27.02 -3.34
CA ALA A 440 34.40 28.18 -3.76
C ALA A 440 33.05 27.75 -4.38
N LYS A 441 33.06 26.67 -5.18
CA LYS A 441 31.84 26.05 -5.73
C LYS A 441 30.93 25.50 -4.64
N LEU A 442 31.50 24.89 -3.60
CA LEU A 442 30.77 24.34 -2.47
C LEU A 442 30.06 25.44 -1.67
N GLU A 443 30.75 26.53 -1.32
CA GLU A 443 30.17 27.65 -0.56
C GLU A 443 28.98 28.30 -1.30
N LEU A 444 29.12 28.52 -2.61
CA LEU A 444 28.04 29.06 -3.45
C LEU A 444 26.83 28.13 -3.48
N LEU A 445 27.05 26.81 -3.63
CA LEU A 445 25.99 25.81 -3.62
C LEU A 445 25.33 25.67 -2.23
N GLU A 446 26.07 25.83 -1.14
CA GLU A 446 25.51 25.82 0.22
C GLU A 446 24.60 27.03 0.48
N GLY A 447 25.00 28.23 0.03
CA GLY A 447 24.15 29.43 0.09
C GLY A 447 22.88 29.28 -0.75
N TYR A 448 22.97 28.67 -1.94
CA TYR A 448 21.79 28.37 -2.77
C TYR A 448 20.88 27.31 -2.13
N ARG A 449 21.47 26.24 -1.55
CA ARG A 449 20.76 25.19 -0.81
C ARG A 449 19.94 25.76 0.34
N ALA A 450 20.48 26.71 1.11
CA ALA A 450 19.76 27.34 2.23
C ALA A 450 18.51 28.10 1.74
N ARG A 451 18.65 28.90 0.67
CA ARG A 451 17.54 29.64 0.05
C ARG A 451 16.43 28.71 -0.47
N VAL A 452 16.79 27.66 -1.22
CA VAL A 452 15.81 26.69 -1.75
C VAL A 452 15.11 25.94 -0.60
N ARG A 453 15.82 25.61 0.48
CA ARG A 453 15.22 24.98 1.67
C ARG A 453 14.21 25.88 2.37
N ALA A 454 14.53 27.16 2.56
CA ALA A 454 13.63 28.13 3.18
C ALA A 454 12.35 28.31 2.34
N ALA A 455 12.50 28.56 1.03
CA ALA A 455 11.37 28.69 0.11
C ALA A 455 10.49 27.44 0.05
N HIS A 456 11.09 26.25 0.08
CA HIS A 456 10.36 24.99 0.14
C HIS A 456 9.60 24.82 1.48
N GLN A 457 10.20 25.17 2.62
CA GLN A 457 9.54 25.09 3.92
C GLN A 457 8.34 26.05 4.03
N GLU A 458 8.50 27.27 3.54
CA GLU A 458 7.43 28.27 3.51
C GLU A 458 6.25 27.79 2.64
N ALA A 459 6.53 27.30 1.44
CA ALA A 459 5.51 26.78 0.53
C ALA A 459 4.80 25.52 1.08
N GLN A 460 5.43 24.75 1.97
CA GLN A 460 4.80 23.57 2.60
C GLN A 460 3.81 23.93 3.72
N ARG A 461 3.93 25.10 4.36
CA ARG A 461 3.10 25.46 5.53
C ARG A 461 1.60 25.46 5.22
N SER A 462 1.22 25.83 4.00
CA SER A 462 -0.18 25.83 3.52
C SER A 462 -0.76 24.44 3.21
N PHE A 463 0.06 23.39 3.06
CA PHE A 463 -0.39 22.04 2.68
C PHE A 463 -0.75 21.12 3.85
N HIS A 464 -0.53 21.54 5.09
CA HIS A 464 -0.73 20.67 6.27
C HIS A 464 -2.19 20.36 6.59
N GLN A 465 -3.15 21.06 5.98
CA GLN A 465 -4.59 20.87 6.19
C GLN A 465 -5.22 19.74 5.36
N GLN A 466 -4.52 19.17 4.38
CA GLN A 466 -5.07 18.09 3.53
C GLN A 466 -5.22 16.77 4.30
N ILE A 467 -6.36 16.11 4.17
CA ILE A 467 -6.67 14.84 4.86
C ILE A 467 -5.91 13.68 4.20
N MET A 468 -5.84 13.65 2.87
CA MET A 468 -5.23 12.53 2.16
C MET A 468 -3.70 12.60 2.10
N LYS A 469 -3.08 13.68 2.61
CA LYS A 469 -1.62 13.91 2.58
C LYS A 469 -1.00 14.08 3.95
N ALA A 470 0.22 13.55 4.08
CA ALA A 470 1.15 13.83 5.17
C ALA A 470 2.50 14.27 4.55
N GLY A 471 2.60 15.58 4.27
CA GLY A 471 3.66 16.11 3.40
C GLY A 471 3.42 15.69 1.95
N PHE A 472 4.45 15.15 1.28
CA PHE A 472 4.34 14.67 -0.11
C PHE A 472 3.89 13.21 -0.24
N GLN A 473 3.65 12.53 0.87
CA GLN A 473 3.20 11.14 0.89
C GLN A 473 1.72 11.08 1.25
N ASN A 474 1.05 10.01 0.85
CA ASN A 474 -0.30 9.72 1.31
C ASN A 474 -0.28 9.60 2.84
N SER A 475 -1.28 10.22 3.48
CA SER A 475 -1.50 10.07 4.92
C SER A 475 -1.81 8.62 5.27
N ARG A 476 -1.70 8.28 6.55
CA ARG A 476 -2.17 6.98 7.04
C ARG A 476 -3.64 6.74 6.67
N PHE A 477 -4.49 7.76 6.77
CA PHE A 477 -5.90 7.69 6.41
C PHE A 477 -6.11 7.40 4.92
N ALA A 478 -5.43 8.14 4.03
CA ALA A 478 -5.46 7.84 2.60
C ALA A 478 -5.05 6.39 2.30
N HIS A 479 -4.03 5.89 2.99
CA HIS A 479 -3.61 4.50 2.84
C HIS A 479 -4.67 3.50 3.34
N GLN A 480 -5.40 3.82 4.41
CA GLN A 480 -6.52 2.99 4.89
C GLN A 480 -7.67 2.98 3.86
N VAL A 481 -8.04 4.14 3.30
CA VAL A 481 -9.05 4.26 2.24
C VAL A 481 -8.64 3.43 1.01
N GLU A 482 -7.39 3.61 0.53
CA GLU A 482 -6.83 2.85 -0.59
C GLU A 482 -6.89 1.33 -0.37
N ARG A 483 -6.60 0.88 0.85
CA ARG A 483 -6.55 -0.54 1.21
C ARG A 483 -7.93 -1.15 1.40
N PHE A 484 -8.83 -0.44 2.07
CA PHE A 484 -10.08 -1.01 2.57
C PHE A 484 -11.31 -0.60 1.76
N ALA A 485 -11.35 0.57 1.12
CA ALA A 485 -12.47 0.94 0.24
C ALA A 485 -12.21 0.44 -1.19
N CYS A 486 -13.18 -0.20 -1.84
CA CYS A 486 -13.10 -0.48 -3.28
C CYS A 486 -13.41 0.78 -4.09
N LEU A 487 -14.47 1.49 -3.70
CA LEU A 487 -14.89 2.78 -4.24
C LEU A 487 -14.90 3.83 -3.13
N TYR A 488 -14.76 5.09 -3.47
CA TYR A 488 -14.97 6.18 -2.52
C TYR A 488 -15.45 7.45 -3.23
N THR A 489 -16.21 8.29 -2.54
CA THR A 489 -16.78 9.53 -3.09
C THR A 489 -17.17 10.49 -1.97
N SER A 490 -17.53 11.72 -2.28
CA SER A 490 -17.97 12.72 -1.29
C SER A 490 -19.35 12.41 -0.71
N GLN A 491 -20.29 11.97 -1.55
CA GLN A 491 -21.69 11.76 -1.19
C GLN A 491 -22.24 10.51 -1.83
N VAL A 492 -23.10 9.78 -1.12
CA VAL A 492 -23.65 8.51 -1.60
C VAL A 492 -24.55 8.70 -2.83
N GLY A 493 -25.23 9.84 -2.90
CA GLY A 493 -26.10 10.21 -4.01
C GLY A 493 -25.37 10.30 -5.37
N ASN A 494 -24.05 10.49 -5.37
CA ASN A 494 -23.23 10.44 -6.58
C ASN A 494 -23.33 9.10 -7.32
N LEU A 495 -23.77 8.01 -6.67
CA LEU A 495 -24.08 6.74 -7.34
C LEU A 495 -25.17 6.89 -8.41
N GLY A 496 -26.13 7.79 -8.20
CA GLY A 496 -27.20 8.08 -9.16
C GLY A 496 -26.73 8.80 -10.43
N LEU A 497 -25.51 9.35 -10.45
CA LEU A 497 -24.93 10.00 -11.63
C LEU A 497 -24.35 8.99 -12.65
N TYR A 498 -24.32 7.71 -12.30
CA TYR A 498 -23.73 6.66 -13.12
C TYR A 498 -24.76 5.57 -13.40
N SER A 499 -24.59 4.87 -14.52
CA SER A 499 -25.41 3.67 -14.78
C SER A 499 -25.28 2.65 -13.63
N PRO A 500 -26.39 2.01 -13.21
CA PRO A 500 -26.36 0.99 -12.17
C PRO A 500 -25.56 -0.25 -12.58
N ASN A 501 -25.22 -0.40 -13.87
CA ASN A 501 -24.43 -1.52 -14.40
C ASN A 501 -22.97 -1.14 -14.73
N LYS A 502 -22.52 0.07 -14.35
CA LYS A 502 -21.17 0.57 -14.63
C LYS A 502 -20.06 -0.37 -14.13
N TYR A 503 -19.02 -0.51 -14.92
CA TYR A 503 -17.78 -1.17 -14.49
C TYR A 503 -16.75 -0.12 -14.05
N TYR A 504 -16.64 0.10 -12.74
CA TYR A 504 -15.61 0.95 -12.16
C TYR A 504 -14.24 0.30 -12.27
N ARG A 505 -13.30 1.00 -12.90
CA ARG A 505 -11.91 0.54 -13.06
C ARG A 505 -10.94 1.53 -12.39
N PRO A 506 -9.97 1.02 -11.61
CA PRO A 506 -9.00 1.88 -10.93
C PRO A 506 -8.04 2.50 -11.93
N VAL A 507 -7.57 3.72 -11.65
CA VAL A 507 -6.50 4.36 -12.42
C VAL A 507 -5.24 3.46 -12.38
N GLU A 508 -4.42 3.55 -13.43
CA GLU A 508 -3.15 2.83 -13.43
C GLU A 508 -2.22 3.40 -12.35
N ASN A 509 -1.83 2.56 -11.40
CA ASN A 509 -0.88 2.92 -10.35
C ASN A 509 0.52 2.55 -10.82
N PHE A 510 1.48 3.48 -10.75
CA PHE A 510 2.84 3.25 -11.20
C PHE A 510 3.79 2.96 -10.04
N MET A 511 4.66 1.98 -10.20
CA MET A 511 5.83 1.83 -9.33
C MET A 511 6.80 3.01 -9.59
N VAL A 512 7.66 3.32 -8.61
CA VAL A 512 8.52 4.53 -8.66
C VAL A 512 9.38 4.58 -9.93
N HIS A 513 9.91 3.44 -10.36
CA HIS A 513 10.72 3.34 -11.58
C HIS A 513 9.91 3.61 -12.84
N GLU A 514 8.66 3.13 -12.92
CA GLU A 514 7.76 3.38 -14.04
C GLU A 514 7.41 4.87 -14.15
N SER A 515 7.10 5.51 -13.01
CA SER A 515 6.83 6.96 -12.96
C SER A 515 8.02 7.78 -13.44
N ASN A 516 9.24 7.39 -13.06
CA ASN A 516 10.46 8.07 -13.47
C ASN A 516 10.67 7.96 -14.99
N VAL A 517 10.48 6.77 -15.56
CA VAL A 517 10.52 6.54 -17.01
C VAL A 517 9.51 7.45 -17.71
N LEU A 518 8.26 7.48 -17.24
CA LEU A 518 7.19 8.29 -17.84
C LEU A 518 7.44 9.80 -17.73
N SER A 519 8.02 10.27 -16.63
CA SER A 519 8.34 11.69 -16.44
C SER A 519 9.34 12.22 -17.46
N LEU A 520 10.31 11.39 -17.88
CA LEU A 520 11.29 11.74 -18.92
C LEU A 520 10.63 11.98 -20.30
N PHE A 521 9.47 11.35 -20.56
CA PHE A 521 8.76 11.47 -21.85
C PHE A 521 7.62 12.48 -21.85
N SER A 522 7.24 13.00 -20.67
CA SER A 522 6.32 14.14 -20.55
C SER A 522 6.98 15.47 -20.94
N GLU A 523 8.30 15.47 -21.13
CA GLU A 523 9.07 16.52 -21.76
C GLU A 523 9.07 16.30 -23.28
N THR A 524 8.16 16.96 -23.99
CA THR A 524 8.15 16.94 -25.46
C THR A 524 9.46 17.55 -26.01
N PRO A 525 10.10 16.96 -27.04
CA PRO A 525 11.39 17.45 -27.58
C PRO A 525 11.32 18.88 -28.15
N TYR A 526 10.13 19.33 -28.55
CA TYR A 526 9.92 20.65 -29.15
C TYR A 526 9.82 21.82 -28.15
N CYS A 527 10.00 21.56 -26.84
CA CYS A 527 9.82 22.59 -25.81
C CYS A 527 11.03 22.76 -24.87
N CYS A 528 12.22 22.27 -25.24
CA CYS A 528 13.42 22.38 -24.41
C CYS A 528 13.97 23.81 -24.27
N VAL A 529 13.73 24.71 -25.24
CA VAL A 529 14.26 26.08 -25.21
C VAL A 529 13.33 27.05 -24.49
N THR A 530 12.02 26.93 -24.68
CA THR A 530 11.01 27.86 -24.13
C THR A 530 10.59 27.54 -22.71
N LYS A 531 10.55 26.27 -22.26
CA LYS A 531 10.24 25.95 -20.85
C LYS A 531 11.43 26.11 -19.91
N ARG A 532 12.68 25.95 -20.38
CA ARG A 532 13.88 26.29 -19.58
C ARG A 532 13.97 27.79 -19.28
N SER A 533 13.61 28.65 -20.23
CA SER A 533 13.53 30.10 -20.01
C SER A 533 12.35 30.50 -19.11
N GLN A 534 11.22 29.80 -19.23
CA GLN A 534 10.06 30.01 -18.37
C GLN A 534 10.29 29.54 -16.92
N ALA A 535 10.91 28.38 -16.71
CA ALA A 535 11.32 27.89 -15.39
C ALA A 535 12.39 28.80 -14.76
N ARG A 536 13.33 29.32 -15.55
CA ARG A 536 14.31 30.34 -15.10
C ARG A 536 13.63 31.66 -14.73
N ARG A 537 12.66 32.15 -15.51
CA ARG A 537 11.85 33.34 -15.18
C ARG A 537 10.99 33.14 -13.94
N ILE A 538 10.41 31.95 -13.76
CA ILE A 538 9.64 31.61 -12.56
C ILE A 538 10.57 31.55 -11.34
N LEU A 539 11.72 30.86 -11.42
CA LEU A 539 12.71 30.81 -10.34
C LEU A 539 13.32 32.17 -10.01
N SER A 540 13.62 33.02 -11.01
CA SER A 540 14.13 34.38 -10.77
C SER A 540 13.09 35.25 -10.08
N ARG A 541 11.82 35.17 -10.50
CA ARG A 541 10.70 35.89 -9.90
C ARG A 541 10.40 35.40 -8.47
N ILE A 542 10.55 34.11 -8.23
CA ILE A 542 10.41 33.49 -6.89
C ILE A 542 11.52 33.99 -5.94
N MET A 543 12.74 34.18 -6.43
CA MET A 543 13.85 34.67 -5.61
C MET A 543 13.77 36.18 -5.33
N SER A 544 13.09 36.96 -6.19
CA SER A 544 12.86 38.40 -5.97
C SER A 544 11.70 38.72 -5.01
N GLU A 545 10.72 37.82 -4.85
CA GLU A 545 9.51 38.07 -4.04
C GLU A 545 9.68 37.70 -2.55
N GLY A 546 10.83 37.15 -2.14
CA GLY A 546 11.14 36.76 -0.76
C GLY A 546 11.83 37.84 0.09
N ARG A 547 11.09 38.90 0.46
CA ARG A 547 11.44 40.02 1.39
C ARG A 547 12.60 40.93 0.99
N GLY A 548 12.35 42.23 1.12
CA GLY A 548 13.24 43.31 0.71
C GLY A 548 14.52 43.37 1.54
N ILE A 549 15.63 43.21 0.84
CA ILE A 549 16.91 43.81 1.14
C ILE A 549 17.39 44.36 -0.20
N ASN A 550 17.64 45.67 -0.26
CA ASN A 550 18.26 46.33 -1.41
C ASN A 550 19.66 45.74 -1.64
N ALA A 551 19.76 44.74 -2.51
CA ALA A 551 21.03 44.22 -3.04
C ALA A 551 20.81 43.68 -4.47
N CYS A 552 19.91 44.31 -5.24
CA CYS A 552 19.44 43.78 -6.53
C CYS A 552 20.30 44.20 -7.74
N GLU A 553 21.43 44.89 -7.56
CA GLU A 553 22.32 45.26 -8.67
C GLU A 553 23.57 44.38 -8.79
N GLU A 554 23.95 43.57 -7.79
CA GLU A 554 25.14 42.71 -7.86
C GLU A 554 24.85 41.24 -8.25
N SER A 555 23.58 40.82 -8.34
CA SER A 555 23.24 39.42 -8.68
C SER A 555 23.35 39.06 -10.16
N HIS A 556 23.58 40.04 -11.04
CA HIS A 556 23.72 39.80 -12.48
C HIS A 556 25.12 39.33 -12.90
N ASP A 557 26.12 39.42 -12.01
CA ASP A 557 27.54 39.15 -12.35
C ASP A 557 28.10 37.84 -11.75
N LEU A 558 27.29 37.07 -11.00
CA LEU A 558 27.75 35.83 -10.32
C LEU A 558 27.78 34.56 -11.19
N GLY A 559 27.90 34.66 -12.53
CA GLY A 559 28.27 33.51 -13.37
C GLY A 559 27.42 32.23 -13.22
N LEU A 560 26.19 32.31 -12.72
CA LEU A 560 25.31 31.14 -12.51
C LEU A 560 24.76 30.54 -13.82
N SER A 561 25.07 31.14 -14.97
CA SER A 561 24.61 30.73 -16.30
C SER A 561 25.47 29.63 -16.95
N SER A 562 26.61 29.25 -16.35
CA SER A 562 27.60 28.35 -16.95
C SER A 562 28.03 27.19 -16.04
N PHE A 563 27.14 26.64 -15.21
CA PHE A 563 27.44 25.34 -14.58
C PHE A 563 27.30 24.22 -15.61
N PRO A 564 28.37 23.47 -15.96
CA PRO A 564 28.23 22.28 -16.76
C PRO A 564 27.38 21.27 -15.98
N GLU A 565 26.28 20.84 -16.58
CA GLU A 565 25.47 19.70 -16.12
C GLU A 565 26.29 18.41 -16.27
N GLU A 566 27.34 18.21 -15.49
CA GLU A 566 27.91 16.87 -15.33
C GLU A 566 26.97 16.05 -14.43
N ARG A 567 25.85 15.63 -15.02
CA ARG A 567 25.24 14.37 -14.60
C ARG A 567 26.32 13.31 -14.84
N GLN A 568 26.72 12.56 -13.82
CA GLN A 568 26.80 11.13 -14.10
C GLN A 568 25.37 10.74 -14.49
N ASN A 569 25.11 10.63 -15.80
CA ASN A 569 23.80 10.24 -16.31
C ASN A 569 23.62 8.76 -16.01
N ILE A 570 23.28 8.44 -14.75
CA ILE A 570 23.06 7.06 -14.31
C ILE A 570 21.94 6.48 -15.16
N ASP A 571 22.27 5.41 -15.89
CA ASP A 571 21.34 4.63 -16.69
C ASP A 571 20.11 4.28 -15.84
N ILE A 572 18.91 4.34 -16.43
CA ILE A 572 17.67 4.17 -15.67
C ILE A 572 17.59 2.81 -14.98
N GLY A 573 18.20 1.78 -15.59
CA GLY A 573 18.30 0.43 -15.00
C GLY A 573 19.15 0.39 -13.74
N LYS A 574 20.17 1.25 -13.62
CA LYS A 574 21.13 1.32 -12.50
C LYS A 574 20.72 2.28 -11.39
N ARG A 575 19.53 2.88 -11.47
CA ARG A 575 19.07 3.83 -10.45
C ARG A 575 18.58 3.12 -9.20
N ILE A 576 18.72 3.81 -8.07
CA ILE A 576 18.07 3.41 -6.81
C ILE A 576 16.71 4.09 -6.72
N PHE A 577 15.66 3.29 -6.54
CA PHE A 577 14.29 3.75 -6.43
C PHE A 577 13.84 3.77 -4.98
N CYS A 578 13.14 4.82 -4.58
CA CYS A 578 12.81 5.10 -3.19
C CYS A 578 11.30 5.01 -2.94
N ASN A 579 10.86 4.03 -2.15
CA ASN A 579 9.47 3.91 -1.66
C ASN A 579 9.25 4.70 -0.37
N SER A 580 10.25 4.77 0.51
CA SER A 580 10.16 5.49 1.79
C SER A 580 11.45 6.27 2.06
N ALA A 581 11.34 7.50 2.57
CA ALA A 581 12.47 8.41 2.69
C ALA A 581 13.61 7.88 3.57
N VAL A 582 14.80 7.63 3.02
CA VAL A 582 16.01 7.17 3.75
C VAL A 582 17.04 8.29 3.78
N ASN A 583 17.34 8.81 4.97
CA ASN A 583 18.49 9.70 5.14
C ASN A 583 19.73 8.85 5.43
N MET A 584 20.63 8.69 4.46
CA MET A 584 21.83 7.88 4.67
C MET A 584 22.75 8.49 5.74
N ASN A 585 22.71 9.80 5.98
CA ASN A 585 23.51 10.44 7.03
C ASN A 585 23.14 9.97 8.46
N SER A 586 21.93 9.44 8.67
CA SER A 586 21.54 8.85 9.96
C SER A 586 21.83 7.35 10.07
N ILE A 587 22.30 6.72 8.98
CA ILE A 587 22.65 5.31 8.95
C ILE A 587 24.09 5.15 9.41
N VAL A 588 24.28 4.41 10.49
CA VAL A 588 25.59 4.13 11.10
C VAL A 588 26.11 2.75 10.72
N ALA A 589 25.22 1.81 10.37
CA ALA A 589 25.59 0.46 9.97
C ALA A 589 24.86 0.02 8.69
N VAL A 590 25.59 -0.62 7.78
CA VAL A 590 25.06 -1.21 6.54
C VAL A 590 25.37 -2.70 6.52
N GLY A 591 24.32 -3.51 6.44
CA GLY A 591 24.40 -4.96 6.41
C GLY A 591 24.02 -5.52 5.06
N PHE A 592 24.66 -6.62 4.66
CA PHE A 592 24.39 -7.29 3.39
C PHE A 592 24.05 -8.77 3.61
N ASP A 593 23.16 -9.31 2.79
CA ASP A 593 23.17 -10.73 2.44
C ASP A 593 24.29 -11.02 1.42
N MET A 594 24.74 -12.26 1.38
CA MET A 594 25.73 -12.72 0.40
C MET A 594 25.05 -13.22 -0.88
N ASP A 595 24.34 -14.33 -0.79
CA ASP A 595 23.78 -15.04 -1.94
C ASP A 595 22.66 -14.20 -2.56
N TYR A 596 22.68 -14.04 -3.89
CA TYR A 596 21.76 -13.21 -4.69
C TYR A 596 21.70 -11.71 -4.35
N THR A 597 22.52 -11.24 -3.40
CA THR A 597 22.65 -9.83 -3.04
C THR A 597 24.03 -9.28 -3.43
N LEU A 598 25.11 -9.74 -2.78
CA LEU A 598 26.48 -9.45 -3.21
C LEU A 598 26.90 -10.39 -4.36
N ALA A 599 26.60 -11.68 -4.23
CA ALA A 599 26.87 -12.70 -5.23
C ALA A 599 25.63 -12.94 -6.10
N GLN A 600 25.54 -12.31 -7.27
CA GLN A 600 24.45 -12.59 -8.21
C GLN A 600 24.74 -13.84 -9.02
N TYR A 601 23.94 -14.88 -8.85
CA TYR A 601 24.08 -16.13 -9.59
C TYR A 601 23.45 -16.04 -10.99
N LYS A 602 24.04 -16.77 -11.93
CA LYS A 602 23.58 -16.96 -13.31
C LYS A 602 22.45 -17.99 -13.34
N PRO A 603 21.20 -17.60 -13.68
CA PRO A 603 20.08 -18.54 -13.70
C PRO A 603 20.32 -19.72 -14.63
N GLU A 604 20.94 -19.49 -15.78
CA GLU A 604 21.16 -20.51 -16.82
C GLU A 604 22.07 -21.66 -16.35
N THR A 605 22.97 -21.44 -15.39
CA THR A 605 23.88 -22.46 -14.87
C THR A 605 23.49 -22.91 -13.47
N PHE A 606 23.21 -21.99 -12.54
CA PHE A 606 22.98 -22.32 -11.14
C PHE A 606 21.59 -22.93 -10.91
N GLU A 607 20.52 -22.36 -11.47
CA GLU A 607 19.18 -22.93 -11.34
C GLU A 607 19.07 -24.27 -12.07
N SER A 608 19.75 -24.41 -13.21
CA SER A 608 19.87 -25.69 -13.92
C SER A 608 20.52 -26.75 -13.05
N LEU A 609 21.61 -26.41 -12.36
CA LEU A 609 22.26 -27.34 -11.42
C LEU A 609 21.31 -27.75 -10.28
N ALA A 610 20.58 -26.79 -9.70
CA ALA A 610 19.59 -27.05 -8.66
C ALA A 610 18.45 -27.96 -9.16
N TYR A 611 17.96 -27.71 -10.37
CA TYR A 611 16.93 -28.52 -11.01
C TYR A 611 17.38 -29.97 -11.19
N TYR A 612 18.50 -30.21 -11.87
CA TYR A 612 18.97 -31.57 -12.16
C TYR A 612 19.32 -32.35 -10.90
N GLY A 613 19.94 -31.68 -9.92
CA GLY A 613 20.18 -32.30 -8.60
C GLY A 613 18.88 -32.70 -7.91
N THR A 614 17.86 -31.84 -7.96
CA THR A 614 16.54 -32.14 -7.35
C THR A 614 15.86 -33.33 -8.04
N VAL A 615 15.89 -33.38 -9.37
CA VAL A 615 15.37 -34.52 -10.14
C VAL A 615 16.07 -35.82 -9.75
N GLU A 616 17.40 -35.81 -9.64
CA GLU A 616 18.17 -36.98 -9.23
C GLU A 616 17.76 -37.49 -7.84
N LYS A 617 17.54 -36.59 -6.87
CA LYS A 617 17.06 -36.97 -5.53
C LYS A 617 15.62 -37.49 -5.53
N LEU A 618 14.72 -36.92 -6.34
CA LEU A 618 13.36 -37.42 -6.45
C LEU A 618 13.33 -38.88 -6.92
N VAL A 619 14.13 -39.20 -7.94
CA VAL A 619 14.22 -40.56 -8.50
C VAL A 619 14.92 -41.51 -7.53
N ARG A 620 16.10 -41.15 -7.03
CA ARG A 620 16.94 -42.05 -6.23
C ARG A 620 16.48 -42.21 -4.78
N ASN A 621 15.96 -41.14 -4.16
CA ASN A 621 15.64 -41.13 -2.73
C ASN A 621 14.13 -41.19 -2.44
N LEU A 622 13.28 -40.70 -3.35
CA LEU A 622 11.83 -40.56 -3.11
C LEU A 622 10.97 -41.44 -4.04
N GLY A 623 11.61 -42.30 -4.84
CA GLY A 623 10.95 -43.34 -5.63
C GLY A 623 10.12 -42.83 -6.80
N TYR A 624 10.47 -41.68 -7.38
CA TYR A 624 9.84 -41.20 -8.61
C TYR A 624 10.32 -41.96 -9.86
N PRO A 625 9.55 -41.95 -10.96
CA PRO A 625 9.90 -42.68 -12.18
C PRO A 625 11.25 -42.26 -12.78
N LYS A 626 11.96 -43.19 -13.42
CA LYS A 626 13.33 -42.95 -13.91
C LYS A 626 13.35 -42.03 -15.13
N GLU A 627 12.26 -41.96 -15.88
CA GLU A 627 12.09 -41.10 -17.05
C GLU A 627 12.25 -39.61 -16.71
N LEU A 628 12.06 -39.22 -15.45
CA LEU A 628 12.29 -37.84 -15.00
C LEU A 628 13.75 -37.39 -15.21
N LEU A 629 14.72 -38.32 -15.21
CA LEU A 629 16.14 -37.99 -15.44
C LEU A 629 16.41 -37.46 -16.86
N GLU A 630 15.50 -37.70 -17.81
CA GLU A 630 15.60 -37.22 -19.20
C GLU A 630 14.94 -35.85 -19.41
N TRP A 631 14.33 -35.28 -18.35
CA TRP A 631 13.65 -34.00 -18.46
C TRP A 631 14.62 -32.84 -18.65
N SER A 632 14.15 -31.83 -19.38
CA SER A 632 14.85 -30.57 -19.58
C SER A 632 14.27 -29.47 -18.72
N PHE A 633 15.09 -28.47 -18.43
CA PHE A 633 14.73 -27.28 -17.66
C PHE A 633 14.82 -26.03 -18.53
N ASP A 634 13.72 -25.26 -18.57
CA ASP A 634 13.70 -23.93 -19.14
C ASP A 634 13.72 -22.87 -18.03
N TRP A 635 14.92 -22.34 -17.77
CA TRP A 635 15.15 -21.31 -16.76
C TRP A 635 14.45 -19.98 -17.08
N THR A 636 13.96 -19.78 -18.32
CA THR A 636 13.30 -18.54 -18.74
C THR A 636 11.79 -18.56 -18.53
N TYR A 637 11.19 -19.69 -18.15
CA TYR A 637 9.74 -19.86 -18.09
C TYR A 637 9.09 -19.28 -16.82
N MET A 638 9.76 -19.43 -15.67
CA MET A 638 9.24 -18.99 -14.36
C MET A 638 9.78 -17.61 -14.01
N VAL A 639 8.96 -16.82 -13.31
CA VAL A 639 9.35 -15.49 -12.79
C VAL A 639 9.04 -15.39 -11.30
N ARG A 640 9.76 -14.50 -10.59
CA ARG A 640 9.42 -14.17 -9.20
C ARG A 640 8.03 -13.54 -9.10
N GLY A 641 7.42 -13.66 -7.92
CA GLY A 641 6.12 -13.08 -7.62
C GLY A 641 4.90 -13.94 -7.95
N LEU A 642 5.10 -15.15 -8.50
CA LEU A 642 4.03 -16.12 -8.69
C LEU A 642 3.73 -16.87 -7.38
N VAL A 643 2.58 -17.55 -7.33
CA VAL A 643 2.14 -18.33 -6.18
C VAL A 643 1.69 -19.71 -6.64
N LEU A 644 2.19 -20.76 -6.00
CA LEU A 644 1.78 -22.15 -6.24
C LEU A 644 0.59 -22.49 -5.32
N ASP A 645 -0.50 -22.99 -5.90
CA ASP A 645 -1.57 -23.69 -5.19
C ASP A 645 -1.21 -25.17 -5.13
N LYS A 646 -0.67 -25.61 -3.99
CA LYS A 646 -0.18 -26.98 -3.81
C LYS A 646 -1.31 -27.99 -3.77
N LYS A 647 -2.50 -27.56 -3.37
CA LYS A 647 -3.68 -28.43 -3.29
C LYS A 647 -4.21 -28.79 -4.67
N ARG A 648 -4.16 -27.83 -5.60
CA ARG A 648 -4.78 -27.96 -6.93
C ARG A 648 -3.77 -28.07 -8.08
N GLY A 649 -2.47 -28.06 -7.80
CA GLY A 649 -1.43 -28.16 -8.83
C GLY A 649 -1.36 -26.92 -9.73
N ASN A 650 -1.73 -25.74 -9.22
CA ASN A 650 -1.85 -24.54 -10.04
C ASN A 650 -0.76 -23.50 -9.75
N ILE A 651 -0.46 -22.65 -10.74
CA ILE A 651 0.48 -21.54 -10.65
C ILE A 651 -0.27 -20.24 -10.95
N LEU A 652 -0.20 -19.28 -10.04
CA LEU A 652 -1.04 -18.10 -10.02
C LEU A 652 -0.22 -16.83 -10.16
N LYS A 653 -0.66 -15.92 -11.03
CA LYS A 653 -0.25 -14.51 -11.04
C LYS A 653 -1.40 -13.63 -10.60
N MET A 654 -1.19 -12.93 -9.48
CA MET A 654 -2.20 -12.12 -8.81
C MET A 654 -1.87 -10.63 -8.82
N ASP A 655 -2.90 -9.80 -8.77
CA ASP A 655 -2.75 -8.37 -8.48
C ASP A 655 -2.53 -8.09 -6.98
N ARG A 656 -2.26 -6.82 -6.65
CA ARG A 656 -2.07 -6.31 -5.28
C ARG A 656 -3.21 -6.62 -4.30
N HIS A 657 -4.41 -6.89 -4.81
CA HIS A 657 -5.59 -7.22 -4.02
C HIS A 657 -5.85 -8.74 -3.94
N LYS A 658 -4.90 -9.55 -4.43
CA LYS A 658 -4.95 -11.02 -4.48
C LYS A 658 -6.02 -11.56 -5.42
N TYR A 659 -6.43 -10.79 -6.44
CA TYR A 659 -7.27 -11.35 -7.51
C TYR A 659 -6.38 -12.07 -8.54
N VAL A 660 -6.70 -13.33 -8.81
CA VAL A 660 -6.02 -14.17 -9.82
C VAL A 660 -6.30 -13.61 -11.22
N LYS A 661 -5.23 -13.16 -11.91
CA LYS A 661 -5.32 -12.67 -13.30
C LYS A 661 -4.97 -13.77 -14.28
N ILE A 662 -3.87 -14.48 -14.01
CA ILE A 662 -3.37 -15.59 -14.81
C ILE A 662 -3.27 -16.80 -13.88
N ALA A 663 -3.72 -17.96 -14.35
CA ALA A 663 -3.57 -19.21 -13.63
C ALA A 663 -3.27 -20.32 -14.62
N TYR A 664 -2.29 -21.15 -14.30
CA TYR A 664 -1.94 -22.35 -15.04
C TYR A 664 -2.15 -23.58 -14.15
N HIS A 665 -2.58 -24.69 -14.73
CA HIS A 665 -2.52 -26.02 -14.14
C HIS A 665 -1.41 -26.78 -14.85
N GLY A 666 -0.31 -27.09 -14.14
CA GLY A 666 0.95 -27.43 -14.81
C GLY A 666 1.33 -26.35 -15.83
N PHE A 667 1.46 -26.69 -17.12
CA PHE A 667 1.67 -25.75 -18.22
C PHE A 667 0.40 -25.39 -19.03
N ARG A 668 -0.77 -25.90 -18.63
CA ARG A 668 -2.06 -25.56 -19.27
C ARG A 668 -2.66 -24.29 -18.69
N LEU A 669 -2.92 -23.29 -19.53
CA LEU A 669 -3.60 -22.05 -19.12
C LEU A 669 -5.06 -22.34 -18.74
N LEU A 670 -5.48 -21.88 -17.56
CA LEU A 670 -6.88 -21.94 -17.13
C LEU A 670 -7.71 -20.83 -17.78
N SER A 671 -8.88 -21.21 -18.29
CA SER A 671 -9.89 -20.31 -18.85
C SER A 671 -10.44 -19.36 -17.79
N LYS A 672 -11.16 -18.31 -18.23
CA LYS A 672 -11.79 -17.36 -17.31
C LYS A 672 -12.79 -18.05 -16.38
N ASP A 673 -13.58 -18.99 -16.91
CA ASP A 673 -14.65 -19.64 -16.17
C ASP A 673 -14.08 -20.66 -15.17
N GLU A 674 -13.07 -21.45 -15.56
CA GLU A 674 -12.33 -22.32 -14.63
C GLU A 674 -11.73 -21.52 -13.45
N LYS A 675 -11.15 -20.35 -13.72
CA LYS A 675 -10.60 -19.48 -12.68
C LYS A 675 -11.67 -18.94 -11.73
N VAL A 676 -12.81 -18.50 -12.27
CA VAL A 676 -13.92 -17.96 -11.45
C VAL A 676 -14.52 -19.08 -10.61
N THR A 677 -14.74 -20.27 -11.16
CA THR A 677 -15.22 -21.43 -10.40
C THR A 677 -14.23 -21.84 -9.31
N THR A 678 -12.93 -21.85 -9.61
CA THR A 678 -11.90 -22.32 -8.67
C THR A 678 -11.56 -21.30 -7.58
N TYR A 679 -11.43 -20.02 -7.93
CA TYR A 679 -10.91 -18.95 -7.07
C TYR A 679 -11.88 -17.79 -6.84
N GLY A 680 -12.99 -17.73 -7.56
CA GLY A 680 -13.99 -16.65 -7.45
C GLY A 680 -14.80 -16.69 -6.16
N ASN A 681 -14.93 -17.86 -5.53
CA ASN A 681 -15.72 -18.10 -4.32
C ASN A 681 -14.89 -18.11 -3.02
N THR A 682 -13.67 -17.56 -3.03
CA THR A 682 -12.84 -17.55 -1.83
C THR A 682 -13.35 -16.47 -0.85
N PHE A 683 -14.27 -16.84 0.04
CA PHE A 683 -14.86 -15.99 1.09
C PHE A 683 -13.80 -15.34 2.02
N ILE A 684 -12.56 -15.85 2.02
CA ILE A 684 -11.45 -15.41 2.87
C ILE A 684 -10.25 -14.98 2.00
N LYS A 685 -10.00 -13.67 1.87
CA LYS A 685 -8.86 -13.11 1.10
C LYS A 685 -7.47 -13.45 1.67
N ASP A 686 -7.40 -13.86 2.93
CA ASP A 686 -6.15 -14.30 3.57
C ASP A 686 -5.83 -15.78 3.27
N ALA A 687 -6.68 -16.50 2.52
CA ALA A 687 -6.45 -17.90 2.13
C ALA A 687 -5.14 -18.12 1.35
N PHE A 688 -4.78 -17.19 0.46
CA PHE A 688 -3.59 -17.30 -0.40
C PHE A 688 -2.25 -17.14 0.34
N ASP A 689 -2.25 -16.66 1.59
CA ASP A 689 -1.04 -16.64 2.43
C ASP A 689 -1.04 -17.84 3.41
N GLY A 690 -1.99 -18.77 3.28
CA GLY A 690 -2.12 -19.98 4.09
C GLY A 690 -1.11 -21.08 3.72
N PRO A 691 -1.05 -22.15 4.51
CA PRO A 691 -0.06 -23.22 4.34
C PRO A 691 -0.22 -23.98 3.02
N ASP A 692 -1.37 -23.93 2.35
CA ASP A 692 -1.62 -24.60 1.07
C ASP A 692 -0.97 -23.88 -0.13
N TYR A 693 -0.43 -22.68 0.09
CA TYR A 693 0.17 -21.87 -0.96
C TYR A 693 1.67 -21.68 -0.72
N ALA A 694 2.47 -21.78 -1.78
CA ALA A 694 3.90 -21.47 -1.75
C ALA A 694 4.20 -20.25 -2.63
N HIS A 695 5.07 -19.36 -2.14
CA HIS A 695 5.35 -18.09 -2.79
C HIS A 695 6.73 -18.12 -3.45
N ILE A 696 6.78 -17.78 -4.74
CA ILE A 696 8.03 -17.69 -5.49
C ILE A 696 8.65 -16.31 -5.25
N ASP A 697 9.26 -16.11 -4.08
CA ASP A 697 9.90 -14.83 -3.73
C ASP A 697 11.44 -14.87 -3.83
N THR A 698 12.03 -16.03 -4.16
CA THR A 698 13.48 -16.20 -4.40
C THR A 698 13.74 -16.81 -5.78
N PHE A 699 14.96 -16.65 -6.28
CA PHE A 699 15.40 -17.31 -7.50
C PHE A 699 15.49 -18.83 -7.33
N PHE A 700 15.93 -19.33 -6.16
CA PHE A 700 15.96 -20.77 -5.84
C PHE A 700 14.61 -21.48 -6.02
N SER A 701 13.50 -20.74 -5.88
CA SER A 701 12.16 -21.29 -6.03
C SER A 701 11.74 -21.47 -7.50
N LEU A 702 12.48 -20.92 -8.48
CA LEU A 702 12.11 -20.98 -9.90
C LEU A 702 12.24 -22.39 -10.47
N ALA A 703 13.39 -23.04 -10.24
CA ALA A 703 13.63 -24.42 -10.63
C ALA A 703 12.62 -25.38 -9.96
N GLU A 704 12.42 -25.24 -8.65
CA GLU A 704 11.42 -25.99 -7.86
C GLU A 704 10.01 -25.86 -8.46
N SER A 705 9.62 -24.64 -8.83
CA SER A 705 8.28 -24.36 -9.35
C SER A 705 8.05 -24.88 -10.76
N TYR A 706 9.08 -24.80 -11.61
CA TYR A 706 9.03 -25.40 -12.95
C TYR A 706 8.92 -26.92 -12.88
N LEU A 707 9.72 -27.55 -12.03
CA LEU A 707 9.66 -29.00 -11.80
C LEU A 707 8.30 -29.43 -11.25
N PHE A 708 7.74 -28.66 -10.31
CA PHE A 708 6.40 -28.92 -9.81
C PHE A 708 5.35 -28.87 -10.94
N ALA A 709 5.44 -27.91 -11.86
CA ALA A 709 4.57 -27.81 -13.02
C ALA A 709 4.66 -29.04 -13.94
N GLN A 710 5.89 -29.49 -14.23
CA GLN A 710 6.13 -30.72 -15.01
C GLN A 710 5.55 -31.96 -14.32
N LEU A 711 5.71 -32.07 -13.00
CA LEU A 711 5.18 -33.20 -12.23
C LEU A 711 3.64 -33.21 -12.19
N VAL A 712 3.00 -32.04 -12.15
CA VAL A 712 1.54 -31.92 -12.28
C VAL A 712 1.09 -32.43 -13.64
N ASP A 713 1.67 -31.93 -14.73
CA ASP A 713 1.32 -32.38 -16.09
C ASP A 713 1.63 -33.86 -16.29
N TYR A 714 2.75 -34.36 -15.76
CA TYR A 714 3.11 -35.77 -15.87
C TYR A 714 2.13 -36.67 -15.11
N LYS A 715 1.72 -36.26 -13.89
CA LYS A 715 0.73 -36.99 -13.09
C LYS A 715 -0.61 -37.09 -13.83
N ASP A 716 -1.07 -36.00 -14.41
CA ASP A 716 -2.37 -35.93 -15.08
C ASP A 716 -2.39 -36.71 -16.41
N ASN A 717 -1.28 -36.68 -17.15
CA ASN A 717 -1.17 -37.39 -18.43
C ASN A 717 -0.80 -38.87 -18.29
N ASN A 718 -0.28 -39.31 -17.13
CA ASN A 718 0.15 -40.69 -16.91
C ASN A 718 -0.45 -41.27 -15.60
N PRO A 719 -1.78 -41.52 -15.57
CA PRO A 719 -2.43 -42.12 -14.41
C PRO A 719 -1.76 -43.45 -14.01
N GLY A 720 -1.38 -43.58 -12.75
CA GLY A 720 -0.77 -44.79 -12.18
C GLY A 720 0.76 -44.86 -12.21
N GLN A 721 1.46 -43.99 -12.95
CA GLN A 721 2.94 -43.93 -12.94
C GLN A 721 3.50 -43.24 -11.70
N ILE A 722 2.77 -42.25 -11.19
CA ILE A 722 2.97 -41.70 -9.85
C ILE A 722 1.91 -42.32 -8.94
N SER A 723 2.34 -42.85 -7.79
CA SER A 723 1.44 -43.44 -6.79
C SER A 723 0.26 -42.51 -6.48
N GLU A 724 -0.97 -43.05 -6.46
CA GLU A 724 -2.18 -42.27 -6.18
C GLU A 724 -2.17 -41.60 -4.80
N VAL A 725 -1.40 -42.15 -3.85
CA VAL A 725 -1.18 -41.57 -2.51
C VAL A 725 -0.45 -40.22 -2.59
N LYS A 726 0.34 -39.98 -3.66
CA LYS A 726 1.03 -38.71 -3.88
C LYS A 726 0.11 -37.71 -4.57
N ASP A 727 -0.75 -37.06 -3.80
CA ASP A 727 -1.48 -35.87 -4.25
C ASP A 727 -0.54 -34.71 -4.61
N TYR A 728 -1.05 -33.63 -5.24
CA TYR A 728 -0.18 -32.51 -5.65
C TYR A 728 0.53 -31.85 -4.45
N SER A 729 -0.10 -31.84 -3.27
CA SER A 729 0.49 -31.25 -2.08
C SER A 729 1.67 -32.09 -1.58
N ARG A 730 1.54 -33.41 -1.65
CA ARG A 730 2.62 -34.34 -1.37
C ARG A 730 3.73 -34.26 -2.41
N ILE A 731 3.40 -34.12 -3.69
CA ILE A 731 4.39 -33.91 -4.75
C ILE A 731 5.23 -32.67 -4.45
N TYR A 732 4.58 -31.54 -4.13
CA TYR A 732 5.32 -30.33 -3.77
C TYR A 732 6.20 -30.55 -2.53
N ALA A 733 5.69 -31.24 -1.50
CA ALA A 733 6.48 -31.55 -0.31
C ALA A 733 7.71 -32.42 -0.61
N ASP A 734 7.57 -33.40 -1.51
CA ASP A 734 8.66 -34.25 -1.97
C ASP A 734 9.71 -33.44 -2.78
N VAL A 735 9.26 -32.54 -3.68
CA VAL A 735 10.16 -31.61 -4.39
C VAL A 735 10.93 -30.73 -3.40
N ARG A 736 10.24 -30.13 -2.42
CA ARG A 736 10.87 -29.28 -1.41
C ARG A 736 11.89 -30.05 -0.56
N SER A 737 11.55 -31.29 -0.20
CA SER A 737 12.46 -32.19 0.52
C SER A 737 13.72 -32.49 -0.30
N ALA A 738 13.57 -32.76 -1.60
CA ALA A 738 14.68 -33.00 -2.51
C ALA A 738 15.58 -31.75 -2.67
N VAL A 739 14.99 -30.56 -2.81
CA VAL A 739 15.74 -29.29 -2.85
C VAL A 739 16.53 -29.10 -1.56
N ASP A 740 15.90 -29.31 -0.40
CA ASP A 740 16.57 -29.20 0.90
C ASP A 740 17.74 -30.22 1.03
N MET A 741 17.61 -31.43 0.48
CA MET A 741 18.70 -32.41 0.45
C MET A 741 19.89 -31.90 -0.37
N CYS A 742 19.65 -31.37 -1.57
CA CYS A 742 20.70 -30.78 -2.43
C CYS A 742 21.46 -29.62 -1.77
N HIS A 743 20.79 -28.85 -0.91
CA HIS A 743 21.43 -27.77 -0.14
C HIS A 743 22.23 -28.28 1.06
N ARG A 744 21.82 -29.40 1.68
CA ARG A 744 22.47 -29.96 2.88
C ARG A 744 23.65 -30.87 2.56
N ASP A 745 23.58 -31.62 1.48
CA ASP A 745 24.61 -32.58 1.11
C ASP A 745 25.80 -31.98 0.33
N GLY A 746 25.78 -30.65 0.14
CA GLY A 746 26.87 -29.92 -0.50
C GLY A 746 26.86 -29.95 -2.02
N THR A 747 25.96 -30.71 -2.68
CA THR A 747 25.95 -30.91 -4.14
C THR A 747 26.06 -29.59 -4.91
N LEU A 748 25.29 -28.58 -4.52
CA LEU A 748 25.31 -27.27 -5.19
C LEU A 748 26.59 -26.50 -4.86
N LYS A 749 26.95 -26.44 -3.58
CA LYS A 749 28.05 -25.62 -3.07
C LYS A 749 29.41 -26.11 -3.55
N GLU A 750 29.62 -27.42 -3.61
CA GLU A 750 30.85 -28.02 -4.12
C GLU A 750 31.09 -27.68 -5.60
N MET A 751 30.04 -27.74 -6.42
CA MET A 751 30.14 -27.43 -7.85
C MET A 751 30.43 -25.96 -8.08
N VAL A 752 29.77 -25.06 -7.33
CA VAL A 752 30.09 -23.63 -7.38
C VAL A 752 31.51 -23.38 -6.87
N ALA A 753 31.95 -24.01 -5.79
CA ALA A 753 33.28 -23.80 -5.25
C ALA A 753 34.40 -24.24 -6.21
N LYS A 754 34.15 -25.28 -7.05
CA LYS A 754 35.10 -25.75 -8.08
C LYS A 754 35.26 -24.76 -9.24
N ASP A 755 34.19 -24.09 -9.65
CA ASP A 755 34.22 -23.11 -10.75
C ASP A 755 33.24 -21.95 -10.49
N PRO A 756 33.55 -21.00 -9.59
CA PRO A 756 32.63 -19.93 -9.22
C PRO A 756 32.22 -19.05 -10.41
N LYS A 757 33.14 -18.85 -11.38
CA LYS A 757 32.93 -18.00 -12.56
C LYS A 757 31.81 -18.50 -13.47
N LYS A 758 31.63 -19.81 -13.55
CA LYS A 758 30.52 -20.43 -14.30
C LYS A 758 29.15 -20.12 -13.70
N TYR A 759 29.06 -19.89 -12.39
CA TYR A 759 27.79 -19.77 -11.68
C TYR A 759 27.49 -18.37 -11.15
N ILE A 760 28.49 -17.51 -10.94
CA ILE A 760 28.34 -16.18 -10.35
C ILE A 760 28.73 -15.11 -11.39
N ASN A 761 27.98 -14.02 -11.44
CA ASN A 761 28.27 -12.84 -12.24
C ASN A 761 29.41 -12.03 -11.62
N GLU A 762 30.33 -11.56 -12.45
CA GLU A 762 31.40 -10.65 -12.03
C GLU A 762 30.84 -9.22 -11.95
N ASP A 763 31.07 -8.50 -10.84
CA ASP A 763 30.64 -7.12 -10.63
C ASP A 763 31.79 -6.26 -10.07
N ASP A 764 32.32 -5.39 -10.92
CA ASP A 764 33.46 -4.52 -10.61
C ASP A 764 33.11 -3.36 -9.66
N THR A 765 31.84 -3.16 -9.35
CA THR A 765 31.36 -2.03 -8.56
C THR A 765 31.25 -2.34 -7.06
N ILE A 766 31.33 -3.62 -6.66
CA ILE A 766 31.23 -4.05 -5.26
C ILE A 766 32.38 -3.48 -4.41
N ILE A 767 33.64 -3.62 -4.86
CA ILE A 767 34.80 -3.15 -4.09
C ILE A 767 34.79 -1.62 -3.90
N PRO A 768 34.60 -0.80 -4.96
CA PRO A 768 34.46 0.65 -4.79
C PRO A 768 33.32 1.03 -3.82
N MET A 769 32.17 0.35 -3.92
CA MET A 769 31.01 0.59 -3.05
C MET A 769 31.34 0.29 -1.58
N LEU A 770 31.96 -0.86 -1.28
CA LEU A 770 32.35 -1.22 0.09
C LEU A 770 33.40 -0.25 0.66
N LYS A 771 34.40 0.14 -0.15
CA LYS A 771 35.40 1.14 0.25
C LYS A 771 34.75 2.48 0.58
N MET A 772 33.86 2.97 -0.28
CA MET A 772 33.11 4.21 -0.06
C MET A 772 32.29 4.15 1.23
N LEU A 773 31.57 3.06 1.48
CA LEU A 773 30.81 2.92 2.72
C LEU A 773 31.72 2.90 3.95
N LYS A 774 32.87 2.22 3.89
CA LYS A 774 33.78 2.10 5.02
C LYS A 774 34.50 3.42 5.33
N SER A 775 35.01 4.11 4.32
CA SER A 775 35.66 5.42 4.50
C SER A 775 34.69 6.50 4.96
N SER A 776 33.38 6.34 4.71
CA SER A 776 32.34 7.21 5.25
C SER A 776 32.06 7.03 6.75
N GLY A 777 32.82 6.19 7.45
CA GLY A 777 32.72 5.96 8.90
C GLY A 777 31.57 5.03 9.31
N ARG A 778 31.01 4.26 8.38
CA ARG A 778 29.90 3.33 8.66
C ARG A 778 30.43 1.93 8.97
N THR A 779 29.78 1.26 9.90
CA THR A 779 30.02 -0.14 10.19
C THR A 779 29.42 -1.03 9.09
N ILE A 780 30.22 -1.89 8.49
CA ILE A 780 29.78 -2.80 7.42
C ILE A 780 29.74 -4.22 7.96
N PHE A 781 28.65 -4.94 7.70
CA PHE A 781 28.54 -6.34 8.12
C PHE A 781 27.88 -7.26 7.08
N LEU A 782 28.22 -8.55 7.15
CA LEU A 782 27.66 -9.61 6.30
C LEU A 782 26.86 -10.60 7.16
N VAL A 783 25.64 -10.96 6.75
CA VAL A 783 24.83 -12.02 7.39
C VAL A 783 24.32 -12.99 6.33
N THR A 784 24.81 -14.22 6.33
CA THR A 784 24.44 -15.24 5.35
C THR A 784 23.98 -16.56 6.00
N ASN A 785 23.13 -17.30 5.30
CA ASN A 785 22.77 -18.68 5.66
C ASN A 785 23.86 -19.69 5.29
N SER A 786 24.79 -19.31 4.42
CA SER A 786 25.94 -20.11 4.03
C SER A 786 26.95 -20.24 5.17
N LEU A 787 27.65 -21.38 5.24
CA LEU A 787 28.70 -21.64 6.21
C LEU A 787 30.02 -21.00 5.76
N TRP A 788 30.98 -20.92 6.69
CA TRP A 788 32.25 -20.21 6.49
C TRP A 788 33.04 -20.67 5.26
N ASP A 789 33.18 -21.97 5.06
CA ASP A 789 33.89 -22.59 3.95
C ASP A 789 33.41 -22.08 2.59
N TYR A 790 32.10 -22.13 2.36
CA TYR A 790 31.49 -21.67 1.12
C TYR A 790 31.54 -20.15 0.98
N THR A 791 31.24 -19.43 2.07
CA THR A 791 31.31 -17.95 2.08
C THR A 791 32.72 -17.46 1.75
N HIS A 792 33.75 -18.12 2.28
CA HIS A 792 35.14 -17.75 2.02
C HIS A 792 35.49 -17.89 0.53
N VAL A 793 35.05 -18.95 -0.14
CA VAL A 793 35.26 -19.16 -1.58
C VAL A 793 34.55 -18.08 -2.41
N VAL A 794 33.25 -17.85 -2.15
CA VAL A 794 32.44 -16.88 -2.91
C VAL A 794 33.00 -15.46 -2.76
N MET A 795 33.35 -15.05 -1.54
CA MET A 795 33.87 -13.71 -1.29
C MET A 795 35.26 -13.50 -1.90
N ASN A 796 36.11 -14.52 -1.91
CA ASN A 796 37.39 -14.47 -2.65
C ASN A 796 37.17 -14.31 -4.16
N PHE A 797 36.18 -14.99 -4.75
CA PHE A 797 35.85 -14.80 -6.16
C PHE A 797 35.38 -13.36 -6.46
N LEU A 798 34.48 -12.82 -5.64
CA LEU A 798 33.95 -11.47 -5.83
C LEU A 798 34.99 -10.37 -5.64
N ILE A 799 36.00 -10.58 -4.79
CA ILE A 799 36.91 -9.50 -4.36
C ILE A 799 38.36 -9.70 -4.84
N GLU A 800 38.88 -10.92 -4.95
CA GLU A 800 40.32 -11.18 -5.13
C GLU A 800 40.73 -11.71 -6.51
N ALA A 801 39.81 -12.28 -7.30
CA ALA A 801 40.10 -12.86 -8.62
C ALA A 801 40.74 -11.88 -9.64
N ARG A 802 40.88 -10.59 -9.28
CA ARG A 802 41.39 -9.53 -10.14
C ARG A 802 42.51 -8.68 -9.52
N THR A 803 42.95 -8.95 -8.29
CA THR A 803 44.02 -8.15 -7.64
C THR A 803 45.43 -8.67 -7.82
N ILE A 804 45.66 -9.97 -8.08
CA ILE A 804 47.02 -10.53 -8.31
C ILE A 804 46.93 -11.73 -9.27
N ASN A 805 47.77 -11.76 -10.30
CA ASN A 805 47.99 -12.95 -11.13
C ASN A 805 48.49 -14.11 -10.25
N SER A 806 47.71 -15.20 -10.22
CA SER A 806 48.18 -16.55 -9.91
C SER A 806 48.89 -16.73 -8.55
N SER A 807 48.13 -16.82 -7.46
CA SER A 807 48.52 -17.67 -6.33
C SER A 807 47.35 -18.55 -5.92
N SER A 808 47.61 -19.85 -5.73
CA SER A 808 46.64 -20.94 -5.60
C SER A 808 45.96 -21.05 -4.23
N SER A 809 46.12 -20.05 -3.35
CA SER A 809 45.58 -20.06 -1.99
C SER A 809 44.55 -18.94 -1.81
N LEU A 810 43.33 -19.29 -1.38
CA LEU A 810 42.30 -18.33 -0.94
C LEU A 810 42.88 -17.45 0.17
N SER A 811 42.63 -16.14 0.11
CA SER A 811 43.14 -15.20 1.09
C SER A 811 42.01 -14.62 1.95
N SER A 812 42.38 -14.12 3.14
CA SER A 812 41.47 -13.45 4.06
C SER A 812 41.43 -11.92 3.85
N ASN A 813 42.06 -11.39 2.79
CA ASN A 813 42.13 -9.93 2.55
C ASN A 813 40.75 -9.31 2.32
N TRP A 814 39.80 -10.04 1.75
CA TRP A 814 38.44 -9.55 1.58
C TRP A 814 37.74 -9.15 2.90
N LEU A 815 38.16 -9.73 4.03
CA LEU A 815 37.62 -9.40 5.35
C LEU A 815 37.87 -7.93 5.74
N GLN A 816 38.88 -7.26 5.16
CA GLN A 816 39.18 -5.85 5.45
C GLN A 816 38.02 -4.91 5.11
N TYR A 817 37.12 -5.32 4.21
CA TYR A 817 35.96 -4.52 3.79
C TYR A 817 34.77 -4.63 4.75
N PHE A 818 34.82 -5.55 5.72
CA PHE A 818 33.77 -5.77 6.71
C PHE A 818 34.30 -5.52 8.12
N ASP A 819 33.41 -5.20 9.04
CA ASP A 819 33.70 -5.14 10.48
C ASP A 819 33.23 -6.41 11.18
N PHE A 820 32.12 -6.99 10.68
CA PHE A 820 31.56 -8.25 11.18
C PHE A 820 31.08 -9.14 10.02
N VAL A 821 31.33 -10.45 10.14
CA VAL A 821 30.77 -11.47 9.25
C VAL A 821 30.07 -12.53 10.10
N ILE A 822 28.81 -12.82 9.81
CA ILE A 822 28.02 -13.87 10.47
C ILE A 822 27.57 -14.88 9.42
N THR A 823 28.10 -16.10 9.52
CA THR A 823 27.76 -17.24 8.68
C THR A 823 26.74 -18.15 9.37
N GLY A 824 26.08 -19.04 8.63
CA GLY A 824 25.14 -20.02 9.20
C GLY A 824 24.01 -19.42 10.03
N SER A 825 23.55 -18.20 9.69
CA SER A 825 22.62 -17.41 10.52
C SER A 825 21.20 -17.99 10.62
N ALA A 826 20.80 -18.86 9.68
CA ALA A 826 19.47 -19.47 9.62
C ALA A 826 18.31 -18.44 9.54
N LYS A 827 18.47 -17.38 8.73
CA LYS A 827 17.40 -16.45 8.34
C LYS A 827 16.21 -17.21 7.74
N PRO A 828 14.95 -16.80 8.02
CA PRO A 828 14.54 -15.61 8.78
C PRO A 828 14.67 -15.72 10.30
N SER A 829 14.94 -16.91 10.85
CA SER A 829 14.94 -17.18 12.28
C SER A 829 15.94 -16.32 13.06
N PHE A 830 17.06 -15.96 12.42
CA PHE A 830 18.03 -14.99 12.92
C PHE A 830 17.39 -13.69 13.45
N PHE A 831 16.37 -13.18 12.76
CA PHE A 831 15.71 -11.91 13.07
C PHE A 831 14.56 -12.03 14.08
N HIS A 832 14.34 -13.22 14.68
CA HIS A 832 13.33 -13.40 15.71
C HIS A 832 13.89 -13.12 17.11
N ASP A 833 13.22 -12.24 17.87
CA ASP A 833 13.60 -11.91 19.25
C ASP A 833 13.56 -13.11 20.21
N LYS A 834 12.81 -14.16 19.86
CA LYS A 834 12.72 -15.42 20.63
C LYS A 834 13.77 -16.46 20.23
N ASN A 835 14.66 -16.14 19.30
CA ASN A 835 15.68 -17.08 18.86
C ASN A 835 16.83 -17.11 19.89
N HIS A 836 17.05 -18.28 20.50
CA HIS A 836 18.12 -18.50 21.48
C HIS A 836 19.35 -19.19 20.89
N ALA A 837 19.55 -19.10 19.57
CA ALA A 837 20.72 -19.67 18.91
C ALA A 837 22.03 -19.06 19.46
N ASN A 838 22.97 -19.93 19.80
CA ASN A 838 24.31 -19.55 20.26
C ASN A 838 25.10 -18.88 19.13
N LEU A 839 25.96 -17.93 19.50
CA LEU A 839 26.94 -17.32 18.61
C LEU A 839 28.31 -17.96 18.86
N PHE A 840 28.96 -18.42 17.80
CA PHE A 840 30.31 -18.98 17.87
C PHE A 840 31.27 -18.07 17.13
N ALA A 841 32.48 -17.86 17.65
CA ALA A 841 33.55 -17.20 16.90
C ALA A 841 34.17 -18.21 15.93
N VAL A 842 34.57 -17.76 14.75
CA VAL A 842 35.16 -18.61 13.71
C VAL A 842 36.65 -18.29 13.61
N GLU A 843 37.49 -19.30 13.78
CA GLU A 843 38.92 -19.21 13.45
C GLU A 843 39.07 -19.23 11.92
N THR A 844 39.46 -18.10 11.32
CA THR A 844 39.35 -17.89 9.87
C THR A 844 40.23 -18.81 9.03
N GLU A 845 41.39 -19.22 9.56
CA GLU A 845 42.33 -20.10 8.87
C GLU A 845 41.88 -21.57 8.87
N SER A 846 41.35 -22.06 9.99
CA SER A 846 40.97 -23.46 10.15
C SER A 846 39.48 -23.75 9.95
N GLY A 847 38.63 -22.71 10.06
CA GLY A 847 37.17 -22.81 10.10
C GLY A 847 36.61 -23.36 11.42
N LYS A 848 37.42 -23.59 12.45
CA LYS A 848 36.96 -24.12 13.74
C LYS A 848 36.10 -23.11 14.50
N LEU A 849 35.13 -23.64 15.24
CA LEU A 849 34.20 -22.85 16.06
C LEU A 849 34.69 -22.75 17.50
N ILE A 850 34.71 -21.54 18.03
CA ILE A 850 35.04 -21.23 19.42
C ILE A 850 33.77 -20.76 20.12
N ASN A 851 33.47 -21.35 21.27
CA ASN A 851 32.33 -20.95 22.09
C ASN A 851 32.49 -19.49 22.55
N THR A 852 31.40 -18.74 22.56
CA THR A 852 31.41 -17.35 23.03
C THR A 852 30.31 -17.12 24.07
N ASP A 853 30.56 -16.19 24.99
CA ASP A 853 29.51 -15.53 25.76
C ASP A 853 29.15 -14.22 25.03
N ASN A 854 28.01 -14.23 24.33
CA ASN A 854 27.48 -13.08 23.59
C ASN A 854 28.50 -12.43 22.62
N GLY A 855 29.39 -13.21 21.99
CA GLY A 855 30.41 -12.72 21.07
C GLY A 855 31.81 -12.55 21.68
N THR A 856 31.98 -12.79 22.98
CA THR A 856 33.30 -12.84 23.63
C THR A 856 33.77 -14.30 23.74
N PRO A 857 34.90 -14.69 23.12
CA PRO A 857 35.41 -16.06 23.21
C PRO A 857 35.60 -16.54 24.65
N LEU A 858 35.14 -17.75 24.96
CA LEU A 858 35.32 -18.39 26.27
C LEU A 858 36.64 -19.17 26.30
N ALA A 859 37.38 -19.06 27.40
CA ALA A 859 38.59 -19.84 27.61
C ALA A 859 38.27 -21.34 27.72
N GLN A 860 38.99 -22.17 26.97
CA GLN A 860 38.88 -23.62 27.07
C GLN A 860 39.64 -24.11 28.30
N VAL A 861 39.03 -25.02 29.07
CA VAL A 861 39.64 -25.62 30.26
C VAL A 861 40.90 -26.39 29.84
N GLY A 862 42.06 -25.97 30.35
CA GLY A 862 43.37 -26.62 30.09
C GLY A 862 44.22 -25.98 28.98
N SER A 863 43.72 -24.94 28.30
CA SER A 863 44.48 -24.19 27.29
C SER A 863 45.18 -22.96 27.92
N PRO A 864 46.33 -22.49 27.39
CA PRO A 864 46.86 -21.19 27.79
C PRO A 864 45.81 -20.11 27.51
N ALA A 865 45.72 -19.11 28.40
CA ALA A 865 44.68 -18.08 28.38
C ALA A 865 44.43 -17.57 26.96
N VAL A 866 43.17 -17.67 26.50
CA VAL A 866 42.74 -17.03 25.25
C VAL A 866 43.06 -15.54 25.39
N GLU A 867 43.94 -15.03 24.52
CA GLU A 867 44.25 -13.60 24.49
C GLU A 867 42.94 -12.83 24.41
N LEU A 868 42.67 -12.00 25.43
CA LEU A 868 41.44 -11.24 25.53
C LEU A 868 41.28 -10.38 24.26
N PRO A 869 40.05 -10.25 23.70
CA PRO A 869 39.80 -9.48 22.47
C PRO A 869 40.24 -8.00 22.49
N GLY A 870 40.70 -7.50 23.64
CA GLY A 870 41.26 -6.15 23.81
C GLY A 870 42.77 -6.02 23.52
N GLN A 871 43.49 -7.12 23.24
CA GLN A 871 44.93 -7.10 22.97
C GLN A 871 45.33 -7.29 21.49
N ILE A 872 44.37 -7.56 20.60
CA ILE A 872 44.60 -7.60 19.16
C ILE A 872 44.38 -6.18 18.62
N PRO A 873 45.35 -5.53 17.96
CA PRO A 873 45.17 -4.20 17.41
C PRO A 873 43.93 -4.14 16.51
N ASN A 874 43.15 -3.09 16.70
CA ASN A 874 41.80 -2.75 16.20
C ASN A 874 41.57 -2.78 14.66
N LYS A 875 42.15 -3.72 13.91
CA LYS A 875 42.17 -3.73 12.43
C LYS A 875 41.62 -4.99 11.75
N HIS A 876 41.27 -6.06 12.48
CA HIS A 876 40.74 -7.30 11.86
C HIS A 876 39.23 -7.46 12.07
N CYS A 877 38.50 -7.74 10.98
CA CYS A 877 37.07 -8.08 10.97
C CYS A 877 36.79 -9.28 11.89
N LYS A 878 35.70 -9.24 12.66
CA LYS A 878 35.29 -10.35 13.53
C LYS A 878 34.35 -11.30 12.79
N VAL A 879 34.67 -12.59 12.79
CA VAL A 879 33.89 -13.62 12.09
C VAL A 879 33.19 -14.53 13.09
N PHE A 880 31.89 -14.73 12.88
CA PHE A 880 31.03 -15.55 13.72
C PHE A 880 30.17 -16.51 12.89
N GLN A 881 29.62 -17.52 13.56
CA GLN A 881 28.63 -18.43 13.03
C GLN A 881 27.41 -18.54 13.94
N GLY A 882 26.21 -18.58 13.35
CA GLY A 882 24.94 -18.72 14.06
C GLY A 882 24.42 -17.41 14.66
N GLY A 883 23.98 -17.46 15.91
CA GLY A 883 23.50 -16.30 16.65
C GLY A 883 22.09 -15.80 16.28
N ASN A 884 21.79 -14.60 16.76
CA ASN A 884 20.52 -13.92 16.56
C ASN A 884 20.74 -12.40 16.44
N VAL A 885 19.67 -11.68 16.11
CA VAL A 885 19.69 -10.23 16.00
C VAL A 885 20.12 -9.51 17.28
N SER A 886 19.77 -10.02 18.46
CA SER A 886 20.13 -9.40 19.74
C SER A 886 21.64 -9.38 19.94
N HIS A 887 22.35 -10.44 19.54
CA HIS A 887 23.82 -10.45 19.50
C HIS A 887 24.34 -9.39 18.53
N LEU A 888 23.79 -9.32 17.32
CA LEU A 888 24.21 -8.35 16.31
C LEU A 888 23.99 -6.89 16.76
N HIS A 889 22.87 -6.57 17.42
CA HIS A 889 22.62 -5.22 17.95
C HIS A 889 23.65 -4.82 19.00
N LYS A 890 24.02 -5.75 19.89
CA LYS A 890 25.10 -5.52 20.87
C LYS A 890 26.44 -5.27 20.18
N LEU A 891 26.75 -6.03 19.13
CA LEU A 891 27.99 -5.86 18.35
C LEU A 891 28.04 -4.53 17.60
N LEU A 892 26.92 -4.09 17.02
CA LEU A 892 26.84 -2.84 16.25
C LEU A 892 26.80 -1.58 17.13
N ASN A 893 26.55 -1.71 18.44
CA ASN A 893 26.42 -0.59 19.39
C ASN A 893 25.47 0.53 18.91
N VAL A 894 24.35 0.15 18.29
CA VAL A 894 23.40 1.11 17.70
C VAL A 894 22.37 1.57 18.72
N GLY A 895 22.17 2.89 18.82
CA GLY A 895 21.17 3.49 19.72
C GLY A 895 19.73 3.37 19.21
N SER A 896 19.54 3.21 17.90
CA SER A 896 18.22 2.99 17.28
C SER A 896 18.32 2.06 16.07
N SER A 897 17.38 1.12 15.99
CA SER A 897 17.18 0.24 14.84
C SER A 897 17.05 0.98 13.49
N SER A 898 16.55 2.22 13.49
CA SER A 898 16.39 3.01 12.27
C SER A 898 17.72 3.47 11.66
N GLN A 899 18.83 3.33 12.39
CA GLN A 899 20.19 3.64 11.96
C GLN A 899 20.88 2.49 11.23
N VAL A 900 20.20 1.35 11.06
CA VAL A 900 20.71 0.19 10.32
C VAL A 900 20.00 0.11 8.97
N LEU A 901 20.78 -0.01 7.90
CA LEU A 901 20.28 -0.37 6.56
C LEU A 901 20.70 -1.81 6.24
N TYR A 902 19.74 -2.69 6.01
CA TYR A 902 20.01 -4.06 5.58
C TYR A 902 19.59 -4.26 4.12
N VAL A 903 20.49 -4.82 3.32
CA VAL A 903 20.34 -5.07 1.89
C VAL A 903 20.19 -6.58 1.66
N GLY A 904 19.12 -6.99 0.97
CA GLY A 904 18.85 -8.40 0.68
C GLY A 904 17.97 -8.60 -0.55
N ASP A 905 17.83 -9.84 -1.00
CA ASP A 905 17.04 -10.25 -2.17
C ASP A 905 15.81 -11.08 -1.83
N HIS A 906 15.64 -11.50 -0.56
CA HIS A 906 14.46 -12.24 -0.12
C HIS A 906 13.50 -11.41 0.76
N ILE A 907 12.29 -11.15 0.27
CA ILE A 907 11.32 -10.29 0.97
C ILE A 907 10.95 -10.85 2.36
N TYR A 908 10.67 -12.14 2.50
CA TYR A 908 10.21 -12.71 3.78
C TYR A 908 11.36 -13.08 4.73
N GLY A 909 12.52 -13.43 4.18
CA GLY A 909 13.75 -13.71 4.92
C GLY A 909 14.40 -12.46 5.48
N ASP A 910 14.72 -11.53 4.58
CA ASP A 910 15.60 -10.39 4.84
C ASP A 910 14.83 -9.12 5.16
N ILE A 911 13.76 -8.83 4.41
CA ILE A 911 13.17 -7.48 4.37
C ILE A 911 11.99 -7.33 5.34
N LEU A 912 11.04 -8.26 5.34
CA LEU A 912 9.80 -8.16 6.11
C LEU A 912 10.10 -8.18 7.61
N ARG A 913 10.91 -9.14 8.05
CA ARG A 913 11.19 -9.36 9.47
C ARG A 913 12.06 -8.25 10.03
N SER A 914 13.13 -7.86 9.33
CA SER A 914 13.95 -6.71 9.72
C SER A 914 13.15 -5.40 9.79
N LYS A 915 12.23 -5.16 8.85
CA LYS A 915 11.42 -3.94 8.87
C LYS A 915 10.27 -3.94 9.88
N LYS A 916 9.57 -5.07 10.06
CA LYS A 916 8.36 -5.17 10.91
C LYS A 916 8.68 -5.45 12.37
N ALA A 917 9.62 -6.36 12.64
CA ALA A 917 9.99 -6.74 14.00
C ALA A 917 11.03 -5.77 14.58
N LEU A 918 12.05 -5.41 13.80
CA LEU A 918 13.19 -4.65 14.32
C LEU A 918 13.12 -3.15 14.02
N GLY A 919 12.41 -2.76 12.96
CA GLY A 919 12.32 -1.35 12.54
C GLY A 919 13.46 -0.88 11.64
N TRP A 920 14.34 -1.78 11.19
CA TRP A 920 15.47 -1.48 10.28
C TRP A 920 15.02 -0.83 8.97
N ARG A 921 15.93 -0.06 8.36
CA ARG A 921 15.80 0.38 6.97
C ARG A 921 16.20 -0.78 6.08
N THR A 922 15.51 -0.93 4.95
CA THR A 922 15.72 -2.07 4.06
C THR A 922 15.89 -1.64 2.63
N MET A 923 16.82 -2.29 1.93
CA MET A 923 17.02 -2.15 0.50
C MET A 923 16.87 -3.51 -0.17
N PHE A 924 16.11 -3.57 -1.26
CA PHE A 924 15.76 -4.81 -1.94
C PHE A 924 16.38 -4.91 -3.34
N ILE A 925 17.06 -6.03 -3.62
CA ILE A 925 17.73 -6.29 -4.90
C ILE A 925 16.77 -7.02 -5.86
N VAL A 926 16.56 -6.42 -7.03
CA VAL A 926 15.64 -6.91 -8.07
C VAL A 926 16.34 -6.92 -9.43
N PRO A 927 17.14 -7.95 -9.76
CA PRO A 927 17.92 -7.96 -11.01
C PRO A 927 17.07 -7.78 -12.28
N GLU A 928 15.83 -8.29 -12.30
CA GLU A 928 14.90 -8.16 -13.42
C GLU A 928 14.50 -6.70 -13.72
N LEU A 929 14.71 -5.79 -12.76
CA LEU A 929 14.33 -4.39 -12.85
C LEU A 929 15.06 -3.65 -13.97
N GLU A 930 16.31 -4.02 -14.26
CA GLU A 930 17.09 -3.39 -15.32
C GLU A 930 16.46 -3.65 -16.70
N LYS A 931 16.15 -4.93 -16.99
CA LYS A 931 15.43 -5.32 -18.22
C LYS A 931 14.07 -4.63 -18.28
N GLU A 932 13.32 -4.64 -17.18
CA GLU A 932 12.01 -4.00 -17.11
C GLU A 932 12.12 -2.51 -17.43
N ALA A 933 12.99 -1.75 -16.75
CA ALA A 933 13.17 -0.31 -16.96
C ALA A 933 13.57 0.04 -18.40
N ARG A 934 14.41 -0.78 -19.05
CA ARG A 934 14.78 -0.59 -20.46
C ARG A 934 13.59 -0.77 -21.41
N ILE A 935 12.83 -1.86 -21.26
CA ILE A 935 11.62 -2.10 -22.07
C ILE A 935 10.60 -0.97 -21.84
N LEU A 936 10.44 -0.51 -20.60
CA LEU A 936 9.54 0.62 -20.31
C LEU A 936 9.97 1.90 -21.02
N SER A 937 11.28 2.13 -21.11
CA SER A 937 11.83 3.28 -21.81
C SER A 937 11.61 3.19 -23.33
N SER A 938 11.78 2.01 -23.93
CA SER A 938 11.57 1.82 -25.38
C SER A 938 10.10 1.80 -25.79
N SER A 939 9.19 1.36 -24.93
CA SER A 939 7.79 1.07 -25.30
C SER A 939 6.80 2.18 -24.90
N SER A 940 7.26 3.44 -24.90
CA SER A 940 6.49 4.62 -24.50
C SER A 940 5.25 4.85 -25.37
N GLU A 941 5.35 4.69 -26.69
CA GLU A 941 4.23 4.86 -27.62
C GLU A 941 3.16 3.79 -27.45
N THR A 942 3.56 2.53 -27.27
CA THR A 942 2.63 1.42 -26.99
C THR A 942 1.81 1.68 -25.74
N ARG A 943 2.44 2.23 -24.68
CA ARG A 943 1.74 2.64 -23.45
C ARG A 943 0.74 3.77 -23.69
N LYS A 944 1.10 4.80 -24.46
CA LYS A 944 0.18 5.88 -24.83
C LYS A 944 -1.04 5.33 -25.57
N LYS A 945 -0.83 4.43 -26.54
CA LYS A 945 -1.90 3.74 -27.28
C LYS A 945 -2.79 2.91 -26.35
N LEU A 946 -2.21 2.15 -25.41
CA LEU A 946 -2.98 1.38 -24.43
C LEU A 946 -3.85 2.27 -23.54
N LYS A 947 -3.31 3.40 -23.08
CA LYS A 947 -4.06 4.37 -22.28
C LYS A 947 -5.23 4.98 -23.07
N LEU A 948 -5.02 5.31 -24.35
CA LEU A 948 -6.06 5.83 -25.23
C LEU A 948 -7.17 4.80 -25.45
N LEU A 949 -6.84 3.60 -25.92
CA LEU A 949 -7.79 2.51 -26.16
C LEU A 949 -8.60 2.16 -24.91
N ARG A 950 -7.97 2.26 -23.73
CA ARG A 950 -8.65 2.04 -22.46
C ARG A 950 -9.66 3.15 -22.16
N SER A 951 -9.24 4.41 -22.30
CA SER A 951 -10.11 5.56 -22.09
C SER A 951 -11.33 5.52 -23.03
N GLU A 952 -11.09 5.20 -24.30
CA GLU A 952 -12.15 4.99 -25.30
C GLU A 952 -13.07 3.85 -24.91
N ARG A 953 -12.52 2.67 -24.55
CA ARG A 953 -13.33 1.54 -24.09
C ARG A 953 -14.22 1.91 -22.91
N ASP A 954 -13.65 2.57 -21.90
CA ASP A 954 -14.36 2.93 -20.67
C ASP A 954 -15.49 3.95 -21.01
N LYS A 955 -15.25 4.91 -21.92
CA LYS A 955 -16.27 5.85 -22.42
C LYS A 955 -17.40 5.15 -23.19
N ILE A 956 -17.07 4.27 -24.12
CA ILE A 956 -18.07 3.54 -24.94
C ILE A 956 -18.92 2.65 -24.04
N GLU A 957 -18.32 2.00 -23.05
CA GLU A 957 -19.06 1.19 -22.08
C GLU A 957 -20.02 2.03 -21.26
N ASP A 958 -19.57 3.17 -20.73
CA ASP A 958 -20.46 4.08 -19.99
C ASP A 958 -21.63 4.54 -20.85
N GLN A 959 -21.38 4.97 -22.11
CA GLN A 959 -22.44 5.38 -23.04
C GLN A 959 -23.42 4.25 -23.36
N ALA A 960 -22.92 3.04 -23.65
CA ALA A 960 -23.77 1.88 -23.93
C ALA A 960 -24.64 1.50 -22.71
N HIS A 961 -24.08 1.59 -21.51
CA HIS A 961 -24.81 1.34 -20.27
C HIS A 961 -25.90 2.38 -19.99
N HIS A 962 -25.65 3.66 -20.27
CA HIS A 962 -26.66 4.72 -20.16
C HIS A 962 -27.77 4.55 -21.20
N LEU A 963 -27.43 4.33 -22.47
CA LEU A 963 -28.43 4.14 -23.52
C LEU A 963 -29.34 2.94 -23.26
N ARG A 964 -28.77 1.82 -22.80
CA ARG A 964 -29.56 0.63 -22.43
C ARG A 964 -30.53 0.94 -21.28
N TRP A 965 -30.06 1.69 -20.29
CA TRP A 965 -30.90 2.11 -19.18
C TRP A 965 -32.07 2.99 -19.63
N SER A 966 -31.79 4.01 -20.44
CA SER A 966 -32.82 4.91 -20.98
C SER A 966 -33.84 4.14 -21.83
N LEU A 967 -33.41 3.19 -22.66
CA LEU A 967 -34.31 2.32 -23.44
C LEU A 967 -35.24 1.45 -22.60
N GLU A 968 -34.80 1.02 -21.40
CA GLU A 968 -35.57 0.13 -20.53
C GLU A 968 -36.52 0.89 -19.59
N HIS A 969 -36.24 2.17 -19.27
CA HIS A 969 -36.88 2.87 -18.15
C HIS A 969 -37.39 4.29 -18.46
N GLU A 970 -37.02 4.91 -19.58
CA GLU A 970 -37.57 6.20 -20.00
C GLU A 970 -38.75 5.98 -20.95
N ASP A 971 -39.82 6.75 -20.74
CA ASP A 971 -41.02 6.68 -21.58
C ASP A 971 -40.76 7.49 -22.86
N MET A 972 -40.43 6.80 -23.95
CA MET A 972 -40.00 7.40 -25.22
C MET A 972 -40.91 6.96 -26.37
N ASP A 973 -41.03 7.79 -27.39
CA ASP A 973 -41.81 7.42 -28.57
C ASP A 973 -41.14 6.28 -29.38
N ALA A 974 -41.92 5.64 -30.25
CA ALA A 974 -41.43 4.50 -31.05
C ALA A 974 -40.29 4.86 -32.02
N SER A 975 -40.20 6.14 -32.44
CA SER A 975 -39.18 6.64 -33.34
C SER A 975 -37.84 6.85 -32.61
N GLU A 976 -37.89 7.46 -31.43
CA GLU A 976 -36.76 7.66 -30.52
C GLU A 976 -36.22 6.34 -30.01
N THR A 977 -37.09 5.42 -29.61
CA THR A 977 -36.72 4.06 -29.19
C THR A 977 -35.95 3.33 -30.29
N LYS A 978 -36.43 3.39 -31.54
CA LYS A 978 -35.75 2.77 -32.69
C LYS A 978 -34.40 3.42 -32.98
N LYS A 979 -34.30 4.75 -32.88
CA LYS A 979 -33.07 5.53 -33.09
C LYS A 979 -32.01 5.20 -32.03
N LEU A 980 -32.41 5.15 -30.75
CA LEU A 980 -31.51 4.82 -29.63
C LEU A 980 -31.08 3.36 -29.65
N SER A 981 -31.97 2.44 -30.05
CA SER A 981 -31.64 1.02 -30.21
C SER A 981 -30.60 0.80 -31.32
N ALA A 982 -30.77 1.44 -32.48
CA ALA A 982 -29.77 1.39 -33.56
C ALA A 982 -28.42 2.00 -33.13
N LYS A 983 -28.46 3.08 -32.34
CA LYS A 983 -27.26 3.70 -31.75
C LYS A 983 -26.56 2.75 -30.78
N LEU A 984 -27.31 2.03 -29.95
CA LEU A 984 -26.77 1.05 -29.01
C LEU A 984 -26.09 -0.11 -29.75
N GLU A 985 -26.71 -0.66 -30.80
CA GLU A 985 -26.12 -1.74 -31.61
C GLU A 985 -24.78 -1.32 -32.24
N LEU A 986 -24.72 -0.12 -32.81
CA LEU A 986 -23.49 0.44 -33.38
C LEU A 986 -22.39 0.63 -32.31
N LEU A 987 -22.76 1.14 -31.13
CA LEU A 987 -21.84 1.29 -30.00
C LEU A 987 -21.35 -0.06 -29.47
N GLU A 988 -22.19 -1.08 -29.43
CA GLU A 988 -21.80 -2.43 -29.01
C GLU A 988 -20.82 -3.08 -30.00
N GLY A 989 -21.04 -2.91 -31.30
CA GLY A 989 -20.08 -3.34 -32.33
C GLY A 989 -18.74 -2.62 -32.21
N TYR A 990 -18.75 -1.30 -31.97
CA TYR A 990 -17.53 -0.53 -31.73
C TYR A 990 -16.82 -0.92 -30.43
N ARG A 991 -17.57 -1.14 -29.34
CA ARG A 991 -17.07 -1.65 -28.06
C ARG A 991 -16.33 -2.96 -28.24
N ALA A 992 -16.88 -3.90 -29.01
CA ALA A 992 -16.25 -5.20 -29.27
C ALA A 992 -14.91 -5.03 -29.97
N ARG A 993 -14.83 -4.16 -31.00
CA ARG A 993 -13.59 -3.85 -31.73
C ARG A 993 -12.53 -3.21 -30.85
N VAL A 994 -12.87 -2.15 -30.12
CA VAL A 994 -11.93 -1.46 -29.21
C VAL A 994 -11.46 -2.41 -28.10
N ARG A 995 -12.35 -3.25 -27.56
CA ARG A 995 -11.97 -4.26 -26.56
C ARG A 995 -10.98 -5.29 -27.12
N ALA A 996 -11.21 -5.81 -28.33
CA ALA A 996 -10.30 -6.75 -28.97
C ALA A 996 -8.92 -6.10 -29.24
N ALA A 997 -8.91 -4.89 -29.80
CA ALA A 997 -7.69 -4.13 -30.04
C ALA A 997 -6.90 -3.83 -28.75
N HIS A 998 -7.60 -3.44 -27.68
CA HIS A 998 -6.97 -3.22 -26.37
C HIS A 998 -6.39 -4.52 -25.80
N GLN A 999 -7.11 -5.64 -25.88
CA GLN A 999 -6.64 -6.93 -25.37
C GLN A 999 -5.39 -7.41 -26.12
N GLU A 1000 -5.38 -7.28 -27.44
CA GLU A 1000 -4.23 -7.68 -28.26
C GLU A 1000 -3.03 -6.77 -28.03
N ALA A 1001 -3.22 -5.44 -28.02
CA ALA A 1001 -2.16 -4.50 -27.70
C ALA A 1001 -1.58 -4.76 -26.29
N GLN A 1002 -2.44 -5.11 -25.32
CA GLN A 1002 -2.01 -5.40 -23.95
C GLN A 1002 -1.21 -6.70 -23.91
N ARG A 1003 -1.67 -7.75 -24.60
CA ARG A 1003 -0.96 -9.03 -24.70
C ARG A 1003 0.42 -8.84 -25.32
N SER A 1004 0.50 -8.19 -26.48
CA SER A 1004 1.75 -7.89 -27.18
C SER A 1004 2.71 -7.09 -26.30
N PHE A 1005 2.22 -6.07 -25.58
CA PHE A 1005 3.04 -5.30 -24.65
C PHE A 1005 3.58 -6.16 -23.50
N HIS A 1006 2.75 -6.98 -22.86
CA HIS A 1006 3.20 -7.85 -21.77
C HIS A 1006 4.22 -8.90 -22.25
N GLN A 1007 4.07 -9.44 -23.47
CA GLN A 1007 4.99 -10.43 -24.04
C GLN A 1007 6.41 -9.89 -24.25
N GLN A 1008 6.59 -8.57 -24.39
CA GLN A 1008 7.93 -7.95 -24.47
C GLN A 1008 8.77 -8.19 -23.22
N PHE A 1009 8.14 -8.33 -22.04
CA PHE A 1009 8.83 -8.61 -20.77
C PHE A 1009 9.08 -10.10 -20.59
N HIS A 1010 8.01 -10.88 -20.72
CA HIS A 1010 8.00 -12.33 -20.55
C HIS A 1010 6.84 -12.94 -21.34
N PRO A 1011 7.06 -14.03 -22.11
CA PRO A 1011 6.05 -14.59 -23.03
C PRO A 1011 4.79 -15.10 -22.33
N VAL A 1012 4.95 -15.80 -21.19
CA VAL A 1012 3.85 -16.40 -20.42
C VAL A 1012 3.28 -15.44 -19.38
N TRP A 1013 4.12 -14.97 -18.46
CA TRP A 1013 3.68 -14.22 -17.29
C TRP A 1013 3.56 -12.71 -17.50
N GLY A 1014 4.19 -12.14 -18.53
CA GLY A 1014 4.26 -10.70 -18.75
C GLY A 1014 5.07 -9.92 -17.69
N GLN A 1015 4.97 -8.59 -17.69
CA GLN A 1015 5.71 -7.68 -16.79
C GLN A 1015 5.69 -8.11 -15.30
N LEU A 1016 6.84 -8.12 -14.61
CA LEU A 1016 6.98 -8.60 -13.23
C LEU A 1016 6.16 -7.75 -12.24
N MET A 1017 6.27 -6.42 -12.37
CA MET A 1017 5.62 -5.50 -11.45
C MET A 1017 4.12 -5.28 -11.72
N LYS A 1018 3.55 -5.92 -12.77
CA LYS A 1018 2.13 -5.79 -13.13
C LYS A 1018 1.41 -7.12 -13.25
N ALA A 1019 0.15 -7.12 -12.85
CA ALA A 1019 -0.82 -8.19 -13.14
C ALA A 1019 -2.00 -7.56 -13.89
N GLY A 1020 -1.93 -7.61 -15.22
CA GLY A 1020 -2.75 -6.76 -16.08
C GLY A 1020 -2.31 -5.30 -15.93
N GLN A 1021 -3.23 -4.40 -15.57
CA GLN A 1021 -2.95 -2.97 -15.40
C GLN A 1021 -2.66 -2.57 -13.95
N GLN A 1022 -2.88 -3.48 -13.00
CA GLN A 1022 -2.65 -3.22 -11.59
C GLN A 1022 -1.28 -3.73 -11.17
N ASN A 1023 -0.71 -3.16 -10.11
CA ASN A 1023 0.50 -3.69 -9.51
C ASN A 1023 0.31 -5.17 -9.16
N SER A 1024 1.30 -5.99 -9.48
CA SER A 1024 1.31 -7.40 -9.07
C SER A 1024 1.39 -7.53 -7.55
N ARG A 1025 1.08 -8.71 -7.02
CA ARG A 1025 1.34 -9.03 -5.60
C ARG A 1025 2.79 -8.74 -5.22
N PHE A 1026 3.74 -9.11 -6.08
CA PHE A 1026 5.17 -8.86 -5.89
C PHE A 1026 5.50 -7.38 -5.82
N ALA A 1027 5.00 -6.57 -6.77
CA ALA A 1027 5.16 -5.11 -6.72
C ALA A 1027 4.62 -4.52 -5.41
N HIS A 1028 3.47 -5.01 -4.95
CA HIS A 1028 2.90 -4.57 -3.67
C HIS A 1028 3.77 -4.98 -2.47
N GLN A 1029 4.39 -6.17 -2.49
CA GLN A 1029 5.35 -6.59 -1.46
C GLN A 1029 6.59 -5.67 -1.46
N VAL A 1030 7.16 -5.37 -2.62
CA VAL A 1030 8.32 -4.46 -2.77
C VAL A 1030 7.97 -3.06 -2.24
N GLU A 1031 6.84 -2.50 -2.66
CA GLU A 1031 6.35 -1.19 -2.22
C GLU A 1031 6.19 -1.11 -0.68
N ARG A 1032 5.65 -2.18 -0.08
CA ARG A 1032 5.36 -2.21 1.35
C ARG A 1032 6.60 -2.46 2.19
N PHE A 1033 7.47 -3.37 1.77
CA PHE A 1033 8.54 -3.89 2.61
C PHE A 1033 9.91 -3.29 2.31
N ALA A 1034 10.23 -2.91 1.08
CA ALA A 1034 11.52 -2.27 0.77
C ALA A 1034 11.43 -0.74 0.98
N CYS A 1035 12.39 -0.12 1.67
CA CYS A 1035 12.51 1.34 1.66
C CYS A 1035 13.11 1.82 0.35
N LEU A 1036 14.17 1.15 -0.10
CA LEU A 1036 14.85 1.36 -1.38
C LEU A 1036 14.83 0.05 -2.17
N TYR A 1037 14.88 0.12 -3.50
CA TYR A 1037 15.08 -1.05 -4.34
C TYR A 1037 15.85 -0.68 -5.61
N THR A 1038 16.61 -1.61 -6.15
CA THR A 1038 17.46 -1.40 -7.33
C THR A 1038 17.77 -2.75 -8.02
N SER A 1039 18.39 -2.73 -9.20
CA SER A 1039 18.79 -3.96 -9.89
C SER A 1039 19.95 -4.67 -9.21
N GLU A 1040 20.97 -3.92 -8.78
CA GLU A 1040 22.24 -4.44 -8.28
C GLU A 1040 22.72 -3.65 -7.06
N VAL A 1041 23.38 -4.33 -6.12
CA VAL A 1041 23.89 -3.70 -4.90
C VAL A 1041 24.96 -2.65 -5.19
N GLY A 1042 25.77 -2.88 -6.21
CA GLY A 1042 26.81 -1.99 -6.71
C GLY A 1042 26.34 -0.58 -7.04
N ASN A 1043 25.06 -0.43 -7.40
CA ASN A 1043 24.43 0.86 -7.67
C ASN A 1043 24.49 1.82 -6.47
N LEU A 1044 24.69 1.33 -5.24
CA LEU A 1044 24.94 2.19 -4.07
C LEU A 1044 26.20 3.04 -4.24
N GLY A 1045 27.23 2.53 -4.91
CA GLY A 1045 28.47 3.26 -5.19
C GLY A 1045 28.32 4.41 -6.18
N LEU A 1046 27.19 4.47 -6.91
CA LEU A 1046 26.89 5.56 -7.85
C LEU A 1046 26.30 6.81 -7.17
N TYR A 1047 26.10 6.76 -5.86
CA TYR A 1047 25.50 7.83 -5.08
C TYR A 1047 26.40 8.19 -3.90
N SER A 1048 26.32 9.45 -3.46
CA SER A 1048 27.00 9.85 -2.22
C SER A 1048 26.55 8.98 -1.04
N PRO A 1049 27.48 8.56 -0.16
CA PRO A 1049 27.15 7.79 1.03
C PRO A 1049 26.27 8.57 2.02
N ASN A 1050 26.15 9.90 1.87
CA ASN A 1050 25.30 10.75 2.71
C ASN A 1050 23.99 11.18 2.02
N LYS A 1051 23.66 10.60 0.86
CA LYS A 1051 22.45 10.93 0.09
C LYS A 1051 21.17 10.81 0.92
N TYR A 1052 20.27 11.78 0.76
CA TYR A 1052 18.91 11.67 1.29
C TYR A 1052 17.95 11.21 0.18
N TYR A 1053 17.63 9.92 0.18
CA TYR A 1053 16.62 9.35 -0.69
C TYR A 1053 15.23 9.81 -0.27
N ARG A 1054 14.47 10.38 -1.21
CA ARG A 1054 13.11 10.85 -0.98
C ARG A 1054 12.14 10.25 -2.01
N PRO A 1055 11.00 9.70 -1.57
CA PRO A 1055 10.04 9.06 -2.47
C PRO A 1055 9.30 10.08 -3.32
N GLY A 1056 9.01 9.72 -4.58
CA GLY A 1056 8.15 10.52 -5.45
C GLY A 1056 6.79 10.84 -4.82
N GLU A 1057 6.11 11.85 -5.35
CA GLU A 1057 4.74 12.15 -4.92
C GLU A 1057 3.82 10.99 -5.36
N ASN A 1058 3.13 10.40 -4.38
CA ASN A 1058 2.11 9.39 -4.64
C ASN A 1058 0.77 10.10 -4.85
N PHE A 1059 -0.09 9.59 -5.72
CA PHE A 1059 -1.40 10.18 -6.00
C PHE A 1059 -2.52 9.21 -5.62
N MET A 1060 -3.55 9.72 -4.96
CA MET A 1060 -4.85 9.05 -4.84
C MET A 1060 -5.61 9.21 -6.16
N ALA A 1061 -6.59 8.34 -6.43
CA ALA A 1061 -7.29 8.32 -7.72
C ALA A 1061 -7.93 9.67 -8.09
N HIS A 1062 -8.43 10.43 -7.10
CA HIS A 1062 -9.01 11.75 -7.33
C HIS A 1062 -7.98 12.81 -7.73
N GLU A 1063 -6.77 12.73 -7.17
CA GLU A 1063 -5.68 13.65 -7.51
C GLU A 1063 -5.16 13.41 -8.92
N SER A 1064 -5.09 12.14 -9.36
CA SER A 1064 -4.68 11.81 -10.72
C SER A 1064 -5.60 12.41 -11.78
N ASN A 1065 -6.90 12.44 -11.51
CA ASN A 1065 -7.88 13.05 -12.42
C ASN A 1065 -7.69 14.57 -12.50
N VAL A 1066 -7.55 15.25 -11.36
CA VAL A 1066 -7.32 16.72 -11.30
C VAL A 1066 -6.01 17.11 -12.01
N ILE A 1067 -4.94 16.34 -11.84
CA ILE A 1067 -3.61 16.68 -12.38
C ILE A 1067 -3.48 16.30 -13.87
N SER A 1068 -4.32 15.39 -14.36
CA SER A 1068 -4.36 15.03 -15.78
C SER A 1068 -5.09 16.05 -16.66
N LEU A 1069 -5.89 16.91 -16.05
CA LEU A 1069 -6.51 18.11 -16.63
C LEU A 1069 -5.51 19.27 -16.58
#